data_AF-A0A6G0UIP6-F1
#
_entry.id   AF-A0A6G0UIP6-F1
#
_cell.length_a   1.000
_cell.length_b   1.000
_cell.length_c   1.000
_cell.angle_alpha   90.00
_cell.angle_beta   90.00
_cell.angle_gamma   90.00
#
_symmetry.space_group_name_H-M   'P 1'
#
loop_
_entity.id
_entity.type
_entity.pdbx_description
1 polymer ?
#
loop_
_entity_poly.entity_id
_entity_poly.type
_entity_poly.pdbx_seq_one_letter_code
_entity_poly.pdbx_strand_id
1 'polypeptide(L)'
;MAAKFITRAYIVNTFADQERRNNWDMIYRKLFIDSNKQEKEYELRYEDAMSEANFNKNRYQNVLPYDQHRVKLKHKKNGQTDFINASPLKLPFANRDYILSQGPLETTAADFWQMVWEQNTRIIVMLNNIYEKGSMKQEQQENKFGDFKLEFKEEDGTSIFRVRTVKLTALDKDYVEDGEEDSRTIYHFQFIDWPDFGVPSETGAFLDFCQRVSDAEEKLRKEETTSPVVVHCSAGIGRSGAFVVVDSLLNYFRKGKSEQETDEDYEVPETMNDFVLMIRRYRVGLIQTPEQLRFCWQSLNDWIKAHPEDPTEETPAEVSPRKRRSTSDSNNLDKRKQKIEEMRRKLREVEEYKRNGEWWRRWLNDDQTKFWIGSSVLAVGAILASYVYSYYSSNSTSNSFSRPTSFFGSTAPTPAPAPSNINAANPMNGIEVPGAPEDTIQDMKFSPVAQNSPMFLAAGAWDNTVRIWQVSESGAVEAKAMQNVGAPVLSIDWTEDSSKLFIGAADKQARLWDLASNQVAVVGAHDQPIRTCHWINSSSYSCLMTGSWDKTLKFWDMRQLPTQTALATIDLKEKVFCSDVVFPMAVVGLGNKRVKIFNLDGQPKEVHDVETPLKYQMRCLAIFRNKMNNQPCGFAQGSIEGRVAIQYVEPSNSKDNFTFKCHRSPDLVNGFQEIFPVNDVCFHPQHMTLVTAGADGRYSFWDKDARTKLKSSEQHQMPITKTAIHGAGNIFAYALGYDWSRGHENNQPGQASKIFLLPCGEDLKPRNKK
;
A
#
# COMPACT_ATOMS: atom_id res chain seq x y z
N MET A 1 -22.49 25.12 27.67
CA MET A 1 -21.09 25.18 27.15
C MET A 1 -21.24 25.11 25.64
N ALA A 2 -20.87 26.13 24.87
CA ALA A 2 -21.08 26.08 23.42
C ALA A 2 -20.24 24.93 22.82
N ALA A 3 -20.88 23.97 22.15
CA ALA A 3 -20.21 22.85 21.50
C ALA A 3 -19.17 23.36 20.49
N LYS A 4 -17.96 22.80 20.51
CA LYS A 4 -16.92 23.12 19.54
C LYS A 4 -17.20 22.32 18.27
N PHE A 5 -17.54 23.01 17.20
CA PHE A 5 -17.87 22.41 15.90
C PHE A 5 -16.79 22.75 14.86
N ILE A 6 -16.67 21.95 13.79
CA ILE A 6 -15.90 22.29 12.58
C ILE A 6 -16.42 23.61 11.98
N THR A 7 -15.66 24.70 12.07
CA THR A 7 -16.06 26.01 11.54
C THR A 7 -15.52 26.27 10.13
N ARG A 8 -16.14 27.20 9.40
CA ARG A 8 -15.62 27.67 8.10
C ARG A 8 -14.18 28.19 8.22
N ALA A 9 -13.90 28.96 9.27
CA ALA A 9 -12.56 29.46 9.58
C ALA A 9 -11.55 28.33 9.87
N TYR A 10 -11.96 27.27 10.58
CA TYR A 10 -11.12 26.10 10.81
C TYR A 10 -10.74 25.42 9.48
N ILE A 11 -11.68 25.24 8.56
CA ILE A 11 -11.43 24.63 7.25
C ILE A 11 -10.38 25.43 6.48
N VAL A 12 -10.60 26.74 6.29
CA VAL A 12 -9.70 27.60 5.49
C VAL A 12 -8.29 27.67 6.11
N ASN A 13 -8.21 27.94 7.42
CA ASN A 13 -6.91 28.11 8.09
C ASN A 13 -6.13 26.81 8.16
N THR A 14 -6.79 25.70 8.48
CA THR A 14 -6.13 24.40 8.61
C THR A 14 -5.74 23.86 7.26
N PHE A 15 -6.59 23.98 6.23
CA PHE A 15 -6.25 23.55 4.87
C PHE A 15 -5.01 24.28 4.35
N ALA A 16 -4.94 25.61 4.48
CA ALA A 16 -3.78 26.39 4.06
C ALA A 16 -2.49 26.01 4.81
N ASP A 17 -2.59 25.64 6.09
CA ASP A 17 -1.46 25.14 6.86
C ASP A 17 -1.02 23.74 6.42
N GLN A 18 -1.95 22.81 6.19
CA GLN A 18 -1.60 21.46 5.70
C GLN A 18 -1.03 21.49 4.28
N GLU A 19 -1.57 22.34 3.38
CA GLU A 19 -1.03 22.56 2.04
C GLU A 19 0.43 23.04 2.08
N ARG A 20 0.74 24.01 2.95
CA ARG A 20 2.12 24.50 3.13
C ARG A 20 3.07 23.42 3.66
N ARG A 21 2.57 22.49 4.48
CA ARG A 21 3.35 21.41 5.08
C ARG A 21 3.47 20.18 4.19
N ASN A 22 2.63 20.06 3.16
CA ASN A 22 2.54 18.93 2.25
C ASN A 22 2.55 17.56 2.98
N ASN A 23 1.69 17.41 3.98
CA ASN A 23 1.71 16.29 4.92
C ASN A 23 0.46 15.40 4.86
N TRP A 24 -0.30 15.45 3.76
CA TRP A 24 -1.54 14.69 3.57
C TRP A 24 -1.36 13.18 3.76
N ASP A 25 -0.25 12.61 3.29
CA ASP A 25 0.14 11.22 3.56
C ASP A 25 0.22 10.90 5.04
N MET A 26 0.81 11.80 5.83
CA MET A 26 0.98 11.60 7.27
C MET A 26 -0.37 11.67 8.00
N ILE A 27 -1.22 12.64 7.63
CA ILE A 27 -2.57 12.78 8.19
C ILE A 27 -3.40 11.53 7.87
N TYR A 28 -3.36 11.10 6.61
CA TYR A 28 -4.09 9.91 6.16
C TYR A 28 -3.58 8.63 6.83
N ARG A 29 -2.26 8.45 6.96
CA ARG A 29 -1.67 7.32 7.70
C ARG A 29 -2.11 7.28 9.15
N LYS A 30 -2.19 8.45 9.80
CA LYS A 30 -2.70 8.55 11.18
C LYS A 30 -4.17 8.13 11.25
N LEU A 31 -5.02 8.64 10.35
CA LEU A 31 -6.42 8.24 10.24
C LEU A 31 -6.57 6.72 10.02
N PHE A 32 -5.72 6.11 9.20
CA PHE A 32 -5.72 4.67 8.99
C PHE A 32 -5.36 3.90 10.28
N ILE A 33 -4.34 4.33 11.01
CA ILE A 33 -3.95 3.71 12.28
C ILE A 33 -5.06 3.86 13.32
N ASP A 34 -5.63 5.05 13.45
CA ASP A 34 -6.68 5.35 14.43
C ASP A 34 -7.99 4.60 14.10
N SER A 35 -8.33 4.44 12.80
CA SER A 35 -9.45 3.60 12.35
C SER A 35 -9.27 2.14 12.76
N ASN A 36 -8.09 1.56 12.53
CA ASN A 36 -7.81 0.17 12.92
C ASN A 36 -7.84 -0.03 14.44
N LYS A 37 -7.52 1.02 15.21
CA LYS A 37 -7.65 0.99 16.66
C LYS A 37 -9.12 0.99 17.07
N GLN A 38 -9.94 1.83 16.45
CA GLN A 38 -11.38 1.90 16.71
C GLN A 38 -12.09 0.59 16.34
N GLU A 39 -11.73 -0.07 15.23
CA GLU A 39 -12.30 -1.38 14.88
C GLU A 39 -12.18 -2.40 16.02
N LYS A 40 -11.05 -2.41 16.72
CA LYS A 40 -10.85 -3.28 17.89
C LYS A 40 -11.59 -2.77 19.13
N GLU A 41 -11.57 -1.46 19.35
CA GLU A 41 -12.18 -0.82 20.52
C GLU A 41 -13.70 -0.97 20.54
N TYR A 42 -14.34 -0.89 19.38
CA TYR A 42 -15.78 -1.06 19.19
C TYR A 42 -16.16 -2.49 18.77
N GLU A 43 -15.20 -3.43 18.76
CA GLU A 43 -15.39 -4.82 18.37
C GLU A 43 -16.13 -5.01 17.04
N LEU A 44 -15.82 -4.20 16.02
CA LEU A 44 -16.52 -4.23 14.74
C LEU A 44 -16.19 -5.51 13.96
N ARG A 45 -17.21 -6.22 13.45
CA ARG A 45 -17.08 -7.58 12.86
C ARG A 45 -17.66 -7.68 11.46
N TYR A 46 -17.33 -8.77 10.76
CA TYR A 46 -17.73 -9.04 9.37
C TYR A 46 -18.24 -10.47 9.16
N GLU A 47 -18.66 -11.16 10.22
CA GLU A 47 -19.02 -12.58 10.23
C GLU A 47 -20.14 -12.89 9.21
N ASP A 48 -21.19 -12.06 9.16
CA ASP A 48 -22.30 -12.27 8.23
C ASP A 48 -21.85 -12.10 6.77
N ALA A 49 -21.02 -11.09 6.53
CA ALA A 49 -20.49 -10.79 5.20
C ALA A 49 -19.54 -11.87 4.69
N MET A 50 -18.81 -12.53 5.60
CA MET A 50 -17.85 -13.59 5.30
C MET A 50 -18.49 -15.00 5.24
N SER A 51 -19.76 -15.14 5.64
CA SER A 51 -20.44 -16.43 5.58
C SER A 51 -20.52 -16.99 4.16
N GLU A 52 -20.49 -18.31 4.03
CA GLU A 52 -20.52 -19.02 2.73
C GLU A 52 -21.71 -18.57 1.85
N ALA A 53 -22.87 -18.32 2.47
CA ALA A 53 -24.08 -17.88 1.77
C ALA A 53 -23.99 -16.43 1.22
N ASN A 54 -23.14 -15.59 1.80
CA ASN A 54 -23.03 -14.17 1.47
C ASN A 54 -21.73 -13.79 0.76
N PHE A 55 -20.73 -14.68 0.76
CA PHE A 55 -19.40 -14.44 0.19
C PHE A 55 -19.45 -13.89 -1.24
N ASN A 56 -20.33 -14.46 -2.07
CA ASN A 56 -20.51 -14.07 -3.48
C ASN A 56 -21.40 -12.82 -3.68
N LYS A 57 -22.00 -12.26 -2.61
CA LYS A 57 -22.75 -11.01 -2.65
C LYS A 57 -21.84 -9.78 -2.50
N ASN A 58 -20.58 -9.98 -2.14
CA ASN A 58 -19.58 -8.91 -2.00
C ASN A 58 -18.80 -8.71 -3.30
N ARG A 59 -18.70 -7.46 -3.76
CA ARG A 59 -17.87 -7.11 -4.94
C ARG A 59 -16.38 -7.24 -4.64
N TYR A 60 -15.98 -6.93 -3.42
CA TYR A 60 -14.60 -7.01 -2.95
C TYR A 60 -14.56 -7.70 -1.59
N GLN A 61 -13.74 -8.74 -1.46
CA GLN A 61 -13.66 -9.55 -0.24
C GLN A 61 -13.04 -8.81 0.95
N ASN A 62 -12.38 -7.68 0.69
CA ASN A 62 -11.77 -6.81 1.71
C ASN A 62 -12.59 -5.53 1.99
N VAL A 63 -13.79 -5.37 1.40
CA VAL A 63 -14.67 -4.23 1.65
C VAL A 63 -16.04 -4.74 2.06
N LEU A 64 -16.20 -4.93 3.36
CA LEU A 64 -17.36 -5.58 3.96
C LEU A 64 -18.07 -4.60 4.90
N PRO A 65 -19.42 -4.64 5.00
CA PRO A 65 -20.14 -3.86 5.99
C PRO A 65 -19.92 -4.48 7.38
N TYR A 66 -19.89 -3.66 8.43
CA TYR A 66 -19.84 -4.18 9.79
C TYR A 66 -21.17 -4.81 10.19
N ASP A 67 -21.14 -5.97 10.83
CA ASP A 67 -22.34 -6.71 11.25
C ASP A 67 -23.25 -5.87 12.16
N GLN A 68 -22.64 -5.04 13.03
CA GLN A 68 -23.32 -4.17 13.99
C GLN A 68 -24.26 -3.17 13.35
N HIS A 69 -23.95 -2.76 12.11
CA HIS A 69 -24.62 -1.64 11.47
C HIS A 69 -25.17 -1.99 10.10
N ARG A 70 -24.79 -3.10 9.46
CA ARG A 70 -25.21 -3.43 8.09
C ARG A 70 -26.72 -3.30 7.88
N VAL A 71 -27.10 -2.87 6.67
CA VAL A 71 -28.50 -2.93 6.25
C VAL A 71 -28.93 -4.40 6.16
N LYS A 72 -30.14 -4.69 6.66
CA LYS A 72 -30.76 -6.02 6.62
C LYS A 72 -32.02 -5.96 5.78
N LEU A 73 -32.10 -6.83 4.77
CA LEU A 73 -33.29 -6.97 3.94
C LEU A 73 -34.40 -7.65 4.73
N LYS A 74 -35.60 -7.04 4.75
CA LYS A 74 -36.74 -7.50 5.54
C LYS A 74 -37.44 -8.69 4.88
N HIS A 75 -37.75 -8.57 3.59
CA HIS A 75 -38.45 -9.63 2.85
C HIS A 75 -37.45 -10.66 2.36
N LYS A 76 -37.68 -11.94 2.69
CA LYS A 76 -36.80 -13.04 2.28
C LYS A 76 -37.63 -14.10 1.60
N LYS A 77 -37.27 -14.46 0.36
CA LYS A 77 -37.77 -15.68 -0.27
C LYS A 77 -37.01 -16.89 0.28
N ASN A 78 -37.63 -18.07 0.22
CA ASN A 78 -37.03 -19.30 0.74
C ASN A 78 -35.60 -19.50 0.19
N GLY A 79 -34.62 -19.62 1.09
CA GLY A 79 -33.20 -19.81 0.75
C GLY A 79 -32.38 -18.53 0.55
N GLN A 80 -32.99 -17.33 0.62
CA GLN A 80 -32.25 -16.07 0.59
C GLN A 80 -31.86 -15.59 2.00
N THR A 81 -30.68 -14.99 2.10
CA THR A 81 -30.19 -14.32 3.32
C THR A 81 -30.72 -12.88 3.39
N ASP A 82 -30.69 -12.27 4.58
CA ASP A 82 -31.03 -10.84 4.77
C ASP A 82 -29.88 -9.88 4.36
N PHE A 83 -28.84 -10.41 3.73
CA PHE A 83 -27.59 -9.72 3.55
C PHE A 83 -27.55 -8.90 2.27
N ILE A 84 -27.15 -7.64 2.42
CA ILE A 84 -26.68 -6.77 1.37
C ILE A 84 -25.44 -6.01 1.85
N ASN A 85 -24.45 -5.79 0.98
CA ASN A 85 -23.27 -5.01 1.31
C ASN A 85 -23.59 -3.51 1.31
N ALA A 86 -24.19 -3.05 2.40
CA ALA A 86 -24.53 -1.66 2.64
C ALA A 86 -24.52 -1.33 4.14
N SER A 87 -24.16 -0.09 4.47
CA SER A 87 -24.15 0.43 5.84
C SER A 87 -24.99 1.72 5.92
N PRO A 88 -25.96 1.83 6.83
CA PRO A 88 -26.64 3.07 7.14
C PRO A 88 -25.70 4.01 7.90
N LEU A 89 -25.88 5.31 7.70
CA LEU A 89 -25.14 6.36 8.40
C LEU A 89 -26.09 7.54 8.65
N LYS A 90 -26.34 7.85 9.92
CA LYS A 90 -27.15 9.02 10.31
C LYS A 90 -26.26 10.12 10.83
N LEU A 91 -26.38 11.31 10.26
CA LEU A 91 -25.64 12.51 10.65
C LEU A 91 -26.63 13.64 11.03
N PRO A 92 -27.21 13.59 12.24
CA PRO A 92 -28.09 14.63 12.77
C PRO A 92 -27.53 16.05 12.59
N PHE A 93 -26.24 16.27 12.88
CA PHE A 93 -25.63 17.59 12.76
C PHE A 93 -25.67 18.17 11.33
N ALA A 94 -25.70 17.33 10.32
CA ALA A 94 -25.78 17.73 8.92
C ALA A 94 -27.22 17.69 8.40
N ASN A 95 -28.17 17.23 9.22
CA ASN A 95 -29.52 16.86 8.83
C ASN A 95 -29.51 15.95 7.61
N ARG A 96 -28.70 14.89 7.67
CA ARG A 96 -28.47 13.95 6.56
C ARG A 96 -28.44 12.51 7.04
N ASP A 97 -29.19 11.67 6.34
CA ASP A 97 -29.15 10.21 6.48
C ASP A 97 -28.69 9.60 5.16
N TYR A 98 -27.81 8.60 5.24
CA TYR A 98 -27.23 7.92 4.09
C TYR A 98 -27.36 6.41 4.22
N ILE A 99 -27.32 5.74 3.08
CA ILE A 99 -26.97 4.32 2.97
C ILE A 99 -25.75 4.21 2.04
N LEU A 100 -24.64 3.75 2.59
CA LEU A 100 -23.38 3.58 1.89
C LEU A 100 -23.27 2.15 1.38
N SER A 101 -23.40 1.96 0.07
CA SER A 101 -23.45 0.63 -0.55
C SER A 101 -22.34 0.44 -1.57
N GLN A 102 -21.91 -0.82 -1.78
CA GLN A 102 -21.13 -1.16 -2.96
C GLN A 102 -21.96 -0.94 -4.24
N GLY A 103 -21.31 -0.79 -5.39
CA GLY A 103 -22.02 -0.82 -6.67
C GLY A 103 -22.65 -2.20 -6.88
N PRO A 104 -23.97 -2.30 -7.19
CA PRO A 104 -24.67 -3.57 -7.29
C PRO A 104 -24.01 -4.49 -8.33
N LEU A 105 -23.95 -5.78 -8.01
CA LEU A 105 -23.55 -6.83 -8.95
C LEU A 105 -24.78 -7.26 -9.74
N GLU A 106 -24.58 -7.97 -10.84
CA GLU A 106 -25.70 -8.59 -11.57
C GLU A 106 -26.51 -9.52 -10.64
N THR A 107 -25.80 -10.29 -9.81
CA THR A 107 -26.40 -11.20 -8.82
C THR A 107 -27.05 -10.51 -7.62
N THR A 108 -26.78 -9.22 -7.39
CA THR A 108 -27.32 -8.46 -6.24
C THR A 108 -28.15 -7.24 -6.65
N ALA A 109 -28.47 -7.10 -7.94
CA ALA A 109 -29.27 -5.98 -8.43
C ALA A 109 -30.70 -6.01 -7.87
N ALA A 110 -31.30 -7.19 -7.74
CA ALA A 110 -32.61 -7.36 -7.09
C ALA A 110 -32.55 -6.96 -5.60
N ASP A 111 -31.56 -7.47 -4.86
CA ASP A 111 -31.31 -7.13 -3.45
C ASP A 111 -31.12 -5.60 -3.27
N PHE A 112 -30.44 -4.93 -4.20
CA PHE A 112 -30.25 -3.48 -4.18
C PHE A 112 -31.56 -2.70 -4.34
N TRP A 113 -32.40 -3.08 -5.31
CA TRP A 113 -33.70 -2.42 -5.50
C TRP A 113 -34.68 -2.73 -4.38
N GLN A 114 -34.59 -3.92 -3.79
CA GLN A 114 -35.30 -4.24 -2.56
C GLN A 114 -34.88 -3.33 -1.40
N MET A 115 -33.57 -3.14 -1.19
CA MET A 115 -33.07 -2.20 -0.19
C MET A 115 -33.58 -0.78 -0.44
N VAL A 116 -33.53 -0.28 -1.68
CA VAL A 116 -34.04 1.06 -2.04
C VAL A 116 -35.53 1.18 -1.68
N TRP A 117 -36.33 0.16 -1.97
CA TRP A 117 -37.76 0.12 -1.64
C TRP A 117 -38.01 0.10 -0.12
N GLU A 118 -37.39 -0.86 0.59
CA GLU A 118 -37.61 -1.09 2.03
C GLU A 118 -37.10 0.04 2.91
N GLN A 119 -36.12 0.81 2.44
CA GLN A 119 -35.55 1.97 3.14
C GLN A 119 -36.22 3.29 2.73
N ASN A 120 -37.30 3.23 1.94
CA ASN A 120 -38.01 4.37 1.37
C ASN A 120 -37.10 5.39 0.65
N THR A 121 -35.98 4.94 0.10
CA THR A 121 -35.00 5.81 -0.57
C THR A 121 -35.63 6.48 -1.78
N ARG A 122 -35.44 7.80 -1.91
CA ARG A 122 -35.86 8.60 -3.08
C ARG A 122 -34.71 9.14 -3.91
N ILE A 123 -33.50 9.21 -3.35
CA ILE A 123 -32.31 9.73 -4.02
C ILE A 123 -31.22 8.66 -4.03
N ILE A 124 -30.67 8.41 -5.22
CA ILE A 124 -29.49 7.57 -5.42
C ILE A 124 -28.36 8.43 -5.98
N VAL A 125 -27.18 8.35 -5.37
CA VAL A 125 -25.95 9.00 -5.80
C VAL A 125 -24.96 7.93 -6.25
N MET A 126 -24.69 7.89 -7.55
CA MET A 126 -23.72 7.01 -8.21
C MET A 126 -22.48 7.82 -8.58
N LEU A 127 -21.33 7.45 -8.01
CA LEU A 127 -20.06 8.19 -8.20
C LEU A 127 -19.08 7.45 -9.12
N ASN A 128 -19.59 6.64 -10.04
CA ASN A 128 -18.76 5.92 -11.01
C ASN A 128 -19.40 5.84 -12.39
N ASN A 129 -18.57 5.54 -13.38
CA ASN A 129 -19.03 5.33 -14.75
C ASN A 129 -19.62 3.91 -14.90
N ILE A 130 -20.54 3.77 -15.84
CA ILE A 130 -21.07 2.46 -16.25
C ILE A 130 -20.05 1.75 -17.15
N TYR A 131 -19.22 2.51 -17.87
CA TYR A 131 -18.05 2.02 -18.61
C TYR A 131 -16.81 2.05 -17.72
N GLU A 132 -16.37 0.88 -17.26
CA GLU A 132 -15.07 0.69 -16.62
C GLU A 132 -14.36 -0.47 -17.34
N LYS A 133 -13.12 -0.25 -17.79
CA LYS A 133 -12.22 -1.29 -18.39
C LYS A 133 -12.69 -1.96 -19.69
N GLY A 134 -13.35 -1.22 -20.59
CA GLY A 134 -13.66 -1.73 -21.93
C GLY A 134 -14.75 -2.80 -22.02
N SER A 135 -15.39 -3.16 -20.90
CA SER A 135 -16.55 -4.05 -20.88
C SER A 135 -17.83 -3.22 -20.85
N MET A 136 -18.75 -3.46 -21.79
CA MET A 136 -20.14 -3.01 -21.63
C MET A 136 -20.72 -3.69 -20.38
N LYS A 137 -21.18 -2.90 -19.41
CA LYS A 137 -22.33 -3.35 -18.64
C LYS A 137 -23.49 -3.30 -19.62
N GLN A 138 -23.91 -4.47 -20.12
CA GLN A 138 -25.06 -4.56 -21.01
C GLN A 138 -26.21 -3.76 -20.39
N GLU A 139 -26.74 -2.82 -21.17
CA GLU A 139 -28.04 -2.22 -20.92
C GLU A 139 -29.04 -3.39 -21.01
N GLN A 140 -29.30 -4.04 -19.87
CA GLN A 140 -30.22 -5.17 -19.82
C GLN A 140 -31.57 -4.68 -20.37
N GLN A 141 -31.99 -5.29 -21.47
CA GLN A 141 -33.22 -4.98 -22.21
C GLN A 141 -34.50 -5.19 -21.39
N GLU A 142 -34.39 -5.70 -20.16
CA GLU A 142 -35.49 -5.82 -19.20
C GLU A 142 -35.23 -4.92 -17.98
N ASN A 143 -36.02 -3.87 -17.82
CA ASN A 143 -35.98 -2.98 -16.64
C ASN A 143 -36.62 -3.63 -15.40
N LYS A 144 -36.44 -4.94 -15.19
CA LYS A 144 -37.01 -5.70 -14.08
C LYS A 144 -35.89 -6.34 -13.25
N PHE A 145 -35.91 -6.07 -11.96
CA PHE A 145 -34.93 -6.57 -10.99
C PHE A 145 -35.67 -7.27 -9.86
N GLY A 146 -35.77 -8.60 -9.95
CA GLY A 146 -36.60 -9.38 -9.01
C GLY A 146 -38.06 -8.95 -9.07
N ASP A 147 -38.59 -8.51 -7.93
CA ASP A 147 -39.97 -8.03 -7.79
C ASP A 147 -40.12 -6.53 -8.03
N PHE A 148 -39.12 -5.89 -8.63
CA PHE A 148 -39.13 -4.45 -8.89
C PHE A 148 -39.01 -4.15 -10.38
N LYS A 149 -39.77 -3.17 -10.85
CA LYS A 149 -39.71 -2.65 -12.22
C LYS A 149 -39.31 -1.18 -12.22
N LEU A 150 -38.39 -0.83 -13.12
CA LEU A 150 -38.00 0.55 -13.36
C LEU A 150 -38.61 1.07 -14.67
N GLU A 151 -39.10 2.30 -14.63
CA GLU A 151 -39.52 3.02 -15.82
C GLU A 151 -38.82 4.37 -15.87
N PHE A 152 -37.95 4.54 -16.86
CA PHE A 152 -37.33 5.81 -17.15
C PHE A 152 -38.39 6.86 -17.51
N LYS A 153 -38.28 8.06 -16.93
CA LYS A 153 -39.16 9.20 -17.24
C LYS A 153 -38.40 10.29 -17.98
N GLU A 154 -37.31 10.79 -17.39
CA GLU A 154 -36.54 11.89 -17.95
C GLU A 154 -35.08 11.85 -17.48
N GLU A 155 -34.21 12.53 -18.22
CA GLU A 155 -32.80 12.75 -17.91
C GLU A 155 -32.48 14.23 -18.09
N ASP A 156 -31.83 14.82 -17.10
CA ASP A 156 -31.21 16.15 -17.14
C ASP A 156 -29.71 16.01 -16.82
N GLY A 157 -28.89 17.00 -17.16
CA GLY A 157 -27.48 17.02 -16.75
C GLY A 157 -26.53 17.72 -17.72
N THR A 158 -25.26 17.43 -17.50
CA THR A 158 -24.10 17.91 -18.26
C THR A 158 -23.26 16.72 -18.74
N SER A 159 -22.14 16.97 -19.41
CA SER A 159 -21.14 15.92 -19.69
C SER A 159 -20.46 15.39 -18.43
N ILE A 160 -20.56 16.11 -17.30
CA ILE A 160 -19.85 15.81 -16.04
C ILE A 160 -20.72 14.99 -15.09
N PHE A 161 -22.02 15.25 -15.05
CA PHE A 161 -22.97 14.48 -14.28
C PHE A 161 -24.35 14.50 -14.93
N ARG A 162 -25.18 13.52 -14.62
CA ARG A 162 -26.57 13.45 -15.05
C ARG A 162 -27.50 13.06 -13.92
N VAL A 163 -28.77 13.41 -14.07
CA VAL A 163 -29.84 13.12 -13.13
C VAL A 163 -30.94 12.44 -13.91
N ARG A 164 -31.32 11.22 -13.51
CA ARG A 164 -32.43 10.48 -14.10
C ARG A 164 -33.59 10.43 -13.14
N THR A 165 -34.78 10.76 -13.63
CA THR A 165 -36.03 10.50 -12.91
C THR A 165 -36.55 9.15 -13.36
N VAL A 166 -36.68 8.21 -12.41
CA VAL A 166 -37.12 6.84 -12.67
C VAL A 166 -38.29 6.51 -11.76
N LYS A 167 -39.33 5.88 -12.31
CA LYS A 167 -40.43 5.32 -11.52
C LYS A 167 -40.07 3.89 -11.13
N LEU A 168 -39.93 3.63 -9.84
CA LEU A 168 -39.74 2.29 -9.26
C LEU A 168 -41.11 1.74 -8.87
N THR A 169 -41.47 0.54 -9.32
CA THR A 169 -42.74 -0.13 -9.01
C THR A 169 -42.47 -1.48 -8.37
N ALA A 170 -43.09 -1.77 -7.22
CA ALA A 170 -43.11 -3.10 -6.62
C ALA A 170 -44.17 -3.95 -7.33
N LEU A 171 -43.77 -5.13 -7.79
CA LEU A 171 -44.60 -6.07 -8.53
C LEU A 171 -45.25 -7.12 -7.63
N ASP A 172 -44.65 -7.37 -6.48
CA ASP A 172 -45.17 -8.28 -5.45
C ASP A 172 -45.88 -7.47 -4.36
N LYS A 173 -47.10 -7.90 -4.04
CA LYS A 173 -47.99 -7.20 -3.10
C LYS A 173 -47.46 -7.26 -1.67
N ASP A 174 -46.60 -8.22 -1.36
CA ASP A 174 -45.98 -8.34 -0.03
C ASP A 174 -45.12 -7.12 0.32
N TYR A 175 -44.68 -6.33 -0.68
CA TYR A 175 -43.91 -5.10 -0.47
C TYR A 175 -44.77 -3.84 -0.33
N VAL A 176 -46.09 -3.92 -0.54
CA VAL A 176 -47.01 -2.78 -0.57
C VAL A 176 -48.00 -2.93 0.58
N GLU A 177 -47.97 -2.01 1.53
CA GLU A 177 -48.91 -1.98 2.65
C GLU A 177 -50.32 -1.57 2.17
N ASP A 178 -51.36 -2.00 2.89
CA ASP A 178 -52.75 -1.71 2.53
C ASP A 178 -53.01 -0.20 2.45
N GLY A 179 -53.28 0.31 1.25
CA GLY A 179 -53.57 1.72 1.00
C GLY A 179 -52.39 2.56 0.49
N GLU A 180 -51.18 1.99 0.43
CA GLU A 180 -50.00 2.65 -0.14
C GLU A 180 -49.90 2.47 -1.66
N GLU A 181 -49.21 3.41 -2.33
CA GLU A 181 -48.92 3.27 -3.76
C GLU A 181 -47.88 2.17 -4.00
N ASP A 182 -48.11 1.35 -5.03
CA ASP A 182 -47.18 0.31 -5.48
C ASP A 182 -45.96 0.87 -6.21
N SER A 183 -45.87 2.19 -6.36
CA SER A 183 -44.82 2.83 -7.13
C SER A 183 -44.39 4.18 -6.59
N ARG A 184 -43.16 4.57 -6.91
CA ARG A 184 -42.49 5.70 -6.27
C ARG A 184 -41.44 6.31 -7.20
N THR A 185 -41.31 7.64 -7.19
CA THR A 185 -40.28 8.34 -7.99
C THR A 185 -38.92 8.29 -7.30
N ILE A 186 -37.88 7.96 -8.08
CA ILE A 186 -36.47 7.92 -7.69
C ILE A 186 -35.69 8.93 -8.55
N TYR A 187 -34.92 9.78 -7.89
CA TYR A 187 -33.94 10.66 -8.53
C TYR A 187 -32.56 10.02 -8.47
N HIS A 188 -32.04 9.59 -9.61
CA HIS A 188 -30.76 8.90 -9.74
C HIS A 188 -29.71 9.85 -10.29
N PHE A 189 -28.89 10.39 -9.40
CA PHE A 189 -27.76 11.27 -9.67
C PHE A 189 -26.53 10.43 -10.00
N GLN A 190 -25.92 10.65 -11.17
CA GLN A 190 -24.67 10.00 -11.55
C GLN A 190 -23.60 11.05 -11.86
N PHE A 191 -22.52 11.04 -11.08
CA PHE A 191 -21.32 11.81 -11.39
C PHE A 191 -20.42 10.98 -12.31
N ILE A 192 -20.22 11.47 -13.53
CA ILE A 192 -19.57 10.75 -14.64
C ILE A 192 -18.07 11.02 -14.64
N ASP A 193 -17.67 12.26 -14.40
CA ASP A 193 -16.28 12.73 -14.54
C ASP A 193 -15.39 12.45 -13.31
N TRP A 194 -15.81 11.54 -12.43
CA TRP A 194 -14.91 11.07 -11.37
C TRP A 194 -13.97 10.02 -11.96
N PRO A 195 -12.65 10.28 -12.05
CA PRO A 195 -11.73 9.37 -12.71
C PRO A 195 -11.62 8.03 -11.98
N ASP A 196 -11.32 6.97 -12.74
CA ASP A 196 -11.08 5.62 -12.21
C ASP A 196 -10.04 5.61 -11.09
N PHE A 197 -9.02 6.44 -11.23
CA PHE A 197 -7.96 6.67 -10.24
C PHE A 197 -7.86 8.16 -9.89
N GLY A 198 -7.64 8.46 -8.62
CA GLY A 198 -7.51 9.83 -8.12
C GLY A 198 -8.84 10.52 -7.84
N VAL A 199 -8.86 11.84 -8.07
CA VAL A 199 -9.96 12.76 -7.77
C VAL A 199 -10.21 13.67 -8.99
N PRO A 200 -11.41 14.28 -9.12
CA PRO A 200 -11.62 15.31 -10.13
C PRO A 200 -10.55 16.40 -10.07
N SER A 201 -10.09 16.87 -11.23
CA SER A 201 -9.04 17.90 -11.34
C SER A 201 -9.48 19.25 -10.77
N GLU A 202 -10.79 19.50 -10.79
CA GLU A 202 -11.42 20.72 -10.28
C GLU A 202 -12.59 20.38 -9.36
N THR A 203 -12.86 21.27 -8.40
CA THR A 203 -13.93 21.08 -7.39
C THR A 203 -15.28 21.62 -7.84
N GLY A 204 -15.32 22.55 -8.81
CA GLY A 204 -16.53 23.29 -9.18
C GLY A 204 -17.70 22.40 -9.60
N ALA A 205 -17.48 21.49 -10.55
CA ALA A 205 -18.55 20.61 -11.03
C ALA A 205 -19.01 19.61 -9.95
N PHE A 206 -18.11 19.19 -9.06
CA PHE A 206 -18.46 18.36 -7.91
C PHE A 206 -19.31 19.10 -6.88
N LEU A 207 -19.00 20.38 -6.62
CA LEU A 207 -19.81 21.24 -5.75
C LEU A 207 -21.20 21.52 -6.34
N ASP A 208 -21.30 21.74 -7.65
CA ASP A 208 -22.59 21.87 -8.37
C ASP A 208 -23.41 20.57 -8.25
N PHE A 209 -22.76 19.42 -8.42
CA PHE A 209 -23.41 18.13 -8.21
C PHE A 209 -23.95 17.95 -6.78
N CYS A 210 -23.16 18.28 -5.75
CA CYS A 210 -23.63 18.27 -4.35
C CYS A 210 -24.78 19.25 -4.14
N GLN A 211 -24.76 20.43 -4.78
CA GLN A 211 -25.88 21.39 -4.71
C GLN A 211 -27.15 20.79 -5.32
N ARG A 212 -27.07 20.17 -6.50
CA ARG A 212 -28.22 19.52 -7.16
C ARG A 212 -28.84 18.41 -6.31
N VAL A 213 -28.02 17.61 -5.63
CA VAL A 213 -28.51 16.58 -4.68
C VAL A 213 -29.21 17.24 -3.49
N SER A 214 -28.66 18.34 -2.96
CA SER A 214 -29.27 19.12 -1.87
C SER A 214 -30.60 19.74 -2.26
N ASP A 215 -30.73 20.26 -3.48
CA ASP A 215 -31.97 20.87 -3.96
C ASP A 215 -33.09 19.84 -4.12
N ALA A 216 -32.76 18.64 -4.61
CA ALA A 216 -33.72 17.53 -4.71
C ALA A 216 -34.17 17.02 -3.34
N GLU A 217 -33.26 16.92 -2.37
CA GLU A 217 -33.65 16.57 -0.99
C GLU A 217 -34.55 17.63 -0.37
N GLU A 218 -34.23 18.91 -0.54
CA GLU A 218 -35.04 20.00 0.00
C GLU A 218 -36.44 20.03 -0.63
N LYS A 219 -36.54 19.72 -1.93
CA LYS A 219 -37.84 19.53 -2.61
C LYS A 219 -38.65 18.41 -1.96
N LEU A 220 -38.05 17.22 -1.77
CA LEU A 220 -38.72 16.09 -1.13
C LEU A 220 -39.13 16.39 0.32
N ARG A 221 -38.29 17.12 1.06
CA ARG A 221 -38.58 17.54 2.44
C ARG A 221 -39.80 18.47 2.52
N LYS A 222 -39.97 19.36 1.53
CA LYS A 222 -41.18 20.21 1.42
C LYS A 222 -42.43 19.42 1.06
N GLU A 223 -42.27 18.26 0.43
CA GLU A 223 -43.32 17.27 0.16
C GLU A 223 -43.47 16.27 1.34
N GLU A 224 -43.00 16.64 2.53
CA GLU A 224 -43.03 15.83 3.78
C GLU A 224 -42.41 14.42 3.64
N THR A 225 -41.56 14.22 2.64
CA THR A 225 -40.89 12.96 2.36
C THR A 225 -39.45 13.00 2.86
N THR A 226 -39.16 12.29 3.95
CA THR A 226 -37.79 12.09 4.45
C THR A 226 -37.32 10.66 4.16
N SER A 227 -36.10 10.53 3.64
CA SER A 227 -35.51 9.23 3.32
C SER A 227 -33.99 9.29 3.28
N PRO A 228 -33.27 8.19 3.58
CA PRO A 228 -31.83 8.16 3.42
C PRO A 228 -31.43 8.26 1.95
N VAL A 229 -30.33 8.96 1.67
CA VAL A 229 -29.70 9.01 0.36
C VAL A 229 -28.82 7.79 0.17
N VAL A 230 -29.11 6.95 -0.81
CA VAL A 230 -28.22 5.82 -1.16
C VAL A 230 -27.02 6.38 -1.93
N VAL A 231 -25.82 6.20 -1.40
CA VAL A 231 -24.57 6.61 -2.03
C VAL A 231 -23.75 5.38 -2.35
N HIS A 232 -23.38 5.20 -3.62
CA HIS A 232 -22.51 4.12 -4.04
C HIS A 232 -21.47 4.56 -5.06
N CYS A 233 -20.40 3.79 -5.14
CA CYS A 233 -19.43 3.84 -6.23
C CYS A 233 -19.17 2.41 -6.69
N SER A 234 -17.91 2.01 -6.89
CA SER A 234 -17.59 0.58 -7.06
C SER A 234 -17.59 -0.16 -5.71
N ALA A 235 -16.68 0.18 -4.79
CA ALA A 235 -16.60 -0.46 -3.47
C ALA A 235 -17.53 0.18 -2.40
N GLY A 236 -18.05 1.38 -2.67
CA GLY A 236 -18.88 2.12 -1.72
C GLY A 236 -18.11 2.77 -0.57
N ILE A 237 -16.80 3.05 -0.73
CA ILE A 237 -15.96 3.60 0.37
C ILE A 237 -15.11 4.81 -0.03
N GLY A 238 -14.37 4.78 -1.15
CA GLY A 238 -13.48 5.90 -1.54
C GLY A 238 -14.25 7.17 -1.93
N ARG A 239 -14.80 7.18 -3.15
CA ARG A 239 -15.60 8.30 -3.69
C ARG A 239 -16.85 8.58 -2.84
N SER A 240 -17.53 7.53 -2.40
CA SER A 240 -18.69 7.62 -1.50
C SER A 240 -18.34 8.33 -0.20
N GLY A 241 -17.19 8.01 0.41
CA GLY A 241 -16.73 8.70 1.62
C GLY A 241 -16.41 10.17 1.37
N ALA A 242 -15.81 10.50 0.22
CA ALA A 242 -15.53 11.88 -0.14
C ALA A 242 -16.81 12.71 -0.36
N PHE A 243 -17.80 12.13 -1.05
CA PHE A 243 -19.13 12.74 -1.19
C PHE A 243 -19.80 12.97 0.16
N VAL A 244 -19.86 11.97 1.02
CA VAL A 244 -20.48 12.08 2.35
C VAL A 244 -19.84 13.20 3.16
N VAL A 245 -18.51 13.29 3.18
CA VAL A 245 -17.82 14.32 3.96
C VAL A 245 -18.13 15.73 3.44
N VAL A 246 -18.02 15.93 2.13
CA VAL A 246 -18.25 17.24 1.52
C VAL A 246 -19.73 17.62 1.63
N ASP A 247 -20.65 16.76 1.21
CA ASP A 247 -22.09 17.04 1.26
C ASP A 247 -22.56 17.35 2.68
N SER A 248 -22.17 16.54 3.67
CA SER A 248 -22.59 16.74 5.06
C SER A 248 -22.15 18.10 5.62
N LEU A 249 -20.90 18.49 5.36
CA LEU A 249 -20.38 19.77 5.85
C LEU A 249 -20.92 20.96 5.06
N LEU A 250 -21.20 20.80 3.76
CA LEU A 250 -21.91 21.83 2.99
C LEU A 250 -23.33 22.06 3.53
N ASN A 251 -24.07 20.99 3.81
CA ASN A 251 -25.41 21.10 4.41
C ASN A 251 -25.36 21.77 5.79
N TYR A 252 -24.38 21.42 6.62
CA TYR A 252 -24.13 22.07 7.90
C TYR A 252 -23.82 23.57 7.71
N PHE A 253 -22.92 23.94 6.79
CA PHE A 253 -22.55 25.34 6.56
C PHE A 253 -23.66 26.18 5.92
N ARG A 254 -24.54 25.59 5.10
CA ARG A 254 -25.67 26.29 4.46
C ARG A 254 -26.79 26.62 5.44
N LYS A 255 -27.12 25.70 6.36
CA LYS A 255 -28.24 25.85 7.29
C LYS A 255 -27.92 26.75 8.50
N GLY A 256 -26.64 27.08 8.71
CA GLY A 256 -26.19 27.86 9.87
C GLY A 256 -26.30 27.06 11.17
N LYS A 257 -26.03 27.70 12.32
CA LYS A 257 -26.31 27.10 13.63
C LYS A 257 -27.82 27.05 13.86
N SER A 258 -28.54 26.14 13.21
CA SER A 258 -29.86 25.77 13.69
C SER A 258 -29.68 25.08 15.04
N GLU A 259 -30.40 25.55 16.06
CA GLU A 259 -30.62 24.86 17.33
C GLU A 259 -31.33 23.52 17.05
N GLN A 260 -30.62 22.56 16.50
CA GLN A 260 -31.07 21.18 16.52
C GLN A 260 -30.71 20.65 17.90
N GLU A 261 -31.73 20.25 18.65
CA GLU A 261 -31.61 19.42 19.85
C GLU A 261 -30.86 18.14 19.44
N THR A 262 -29.53 18.18 19.51
CA THR A 262 -28.74 16.96 19.49
C THR A 262 -29.00 16.28 20.83
N ASP A 263 -29.46 15.04 20.77
CA ASP A 263 -29.52 14.14 21.92
C ASP A 263 -28.22 14.28 22.73
N GLU A 264 -28.31 14.34 24.07
CA GLU A 264 -27.16 14.72 24.93
C GLU A 264 -25.94 13.81 24.74
N ASP A 265 -26.14 12.62 24.16
CA ASP A 265 -25.13 11.58 23.91
C ASP A 265 -24.56 11.54 22.47
N TYR A 266 -25.01 12.39 21.52
CA TYR A 266 -24.50 12.35 20.15
C TYR A 266 -23.09 12.98 20.04
N GLU A 267 -22.08 12.18 19.68
CA GLU A 267 -20.71 12.65 19.46
C GLU A 267 -20.62 13.53 18.22
N VAL A 268 -20.44 14.83 18.43
CA VAL A 268 -20.26 15.81 17.37
C VAL A 268 -18.77 15.92 17.02
N PRO A 269 -18.37 15.80 15.74
CA PRO A 269 -16.96 15.88 15.37
C PRO A 269 -16.40 17.31 15.52
N GLU A 270 -15.30 17.47 16.27
CA GLU A 270 -14.63 18.77 16.43
C GLU A 270 -13.63 19.07 15.29
N THR A 271 -13.10 18.03 14.64
CA THR A 271 -12.15 18.14 13.53
C THR A 271 -12.56 17.28 12.34
N MET A 272 -12.04 17.59 11.16
CA MET A 272 -12.22 16.74 9.97
C MET A 272 -11.76 15.30 10.19
N ASN A 273 -10.70 15.11 11.01
CA ASN A 273 -10.23 13.77 11.31
C ASN A 273 -11.22 13.01 12.20
N ASP A 274 -11.78 13.68 13.20
CA ASP A 274 -12.81 13.08 14.07
C ASP A 274 -14.04 12.70 13.24
N PHE A 275 -14.44 13.57 12.29
CA PHE A 275 -15.55 13.27 11.39
C PHE A 275 -15.28 12.03 10.53
N VAL A 276 -14.09 11.94 9.91
CA VAL A 276 -13.72 10.77 9.10
C VAL A 276 -13.63 9.49 9.93
N LEU A 277 -13.09 9.57 11.15
CA LEU A 277 -13.06 8.42 12.06
C LEU A 277 -14.47 7.99 12.47
N MET A 278 -15.33 8.94 12.81
CA MET A 278 -16.72 8.68 13.19
C MET A 278 -17.49 7.95 12.08
N ILE A 279 -17.43 8.40 10.82
CA ILE A 279 -18.11 7.71 9.71
C ILE A 279 -17.48 6.33 9.43
N ARG A 280 -16.18 6.16 9.65
CA ARG A 280 -15.47 4.88 9.48
C ARG A 280 -15.87 3.81 10.50
N ARG A 281 -16.50 4.17 11.61
CA ARG A 281 -17.12 3.21 12.55
C ARG A 281 -18.36 2.54 11.95
N TYR A 282 -19.04 3.19 11.01
CA TYR A 282 -20.23 2.66 10.35
C TYR A 282 -19.89 1.88 9.07
N ARG A 283 -18.85 2.30 8.34
CA ARG A 283 -18.37 1.60 7.15
C ARG A 283 -16.86 1.70 7.02
N VAL A 284 -16.21 0.54 6.89
CA VAL A 284 -14.76 0.42 6.80
C VAL A 284 -14.18 1.27 5.65
N GLY A 285 -13.03 1.90 5.89
CA GLY A 285 -12.20 2.44 4.82
C GLY A 285 -12.78 3.61 4.01
N LEU A 286 -13.80 4.33 4.51
CA LEU A 286 -14.31 5.54 3.87
C LEU A 286 -13.19 6.56 3.64
N ILE A 287 -13.11 7.14 2.43
CA ILE A 287 -11.95 7.88 1.91
C ILE A 287 -10.72 6.97 1.85
N GLN A 288 -10.34 6.49 0.66
CA GLN A 288 -9.31 5.45 0.50
C GLN A 288 -7.89 5.98 0.28
N THR A 289 -7.74 7.26 -0.05
CA THR A 289 -6.44 7.84 -0.40
C THR A 289 -6.20 9.22 0.22
N PRO A 290 -4.94 9.64 0.41
CA PRO A 290 -4.61 11.00 0.83
C PRO A 290 -5.17 12.07 -0.11
N GLU A 291 -5.22 11.80 -1.42
CA GLU A 291 -5.73 12.71 -2.44
C GLU A 291 -7.23 12.93 -2.28
N GLN A 292 -8.00 11.88 -1.97
CA GLN A 292 -9.43 11.98 -1.67
C GLN A 292 -9.67 12.79 -0.39
N LEU A 293 -8.85 12.57 0.65
CA LEU A 293 -8.92 13.38 1.87
C LEU A 293 -8.66 14.85 1.55
N ARG A 294 -7.54 15.14 0.86
CA ARG A 294 -7.18 16.49 0.43
C ARG A 294 -8.28 17.12 -0.43
N PHE A 295 -8.89 16.37 -1.34
CA PHE A 295 -9.98 16.83 -2.20
C PHE A 295 -11.23 17.22 -1.40
N CYS A 296 -11.55 16.51 -0.32
CA CYS A 296 -12.63 16.92 0.59
C CYS A 296 -12.35 18.30 1.19
N TRP A 297 -11.13 18.49 1.71
CA TRP A 297 -10.72 19.77 2.26
C TRP A 297 -10.72 20.89 1.22
N GLN A 298 -10.19 20.61 0.03
CA GLN A 298 -10.13 21.55 -1.09
C GLN A 298 -11.54 21.97 -1.52
N SER A 299 -12.46 21.02 -1.70
CA SER A 299 -13.85 21.29 -2.09
C SER A 299 -14.55 22.21 -1.09
N LEU A 300 -14.40 21.93 0.21
CA LEU A 300 -14.99 22.77 1.26
C LEU A 300 -14.35 24.16 1.30
N ASN A 301 -13.02 24.24 1.18
CA ASN A 301 -12.30 25.51 1.13
C ASN A 301 -12.74 26.36 -0.09
N ASP A 302 -12.86 25.75 -1.26
CA ASP A 302 -13.25 26.44 -2.49
C ASP A 302 -14.70 26.93 -2.41
N TRP A 303 -15.60 26.12 -1.85
CA TRP A 303 -16.98 26.54 -1.58
C TRP A 303 -17.05 27.71 -0.60
N ILE A 304 -16.30 27.66 0.51
CA ILE A 304 -16.26 28.75 1.52
C ILE A 304 -15.74 30.04 0.90
N LYS A 305 -14.70 29.97 0.05
CA LYS A 305 -14.17 31.14 -0.66
C LYS A 305 -15.19 31.75 -1.63
N ALA A 306 -16.03 30.93 -2.25
CA ALA A 306 -17.11 31.38 -3.11
C ALA A 306 -18.33 31.95 -2.35
N HIS A 307 -18.45 31.65 -1.04
CA HIS A 307 -19.57 32.06 -0.18
C HIS A 307 -19.07 32.73 1.12
N PRO A 308 -18.39 33.89 1.04
CA PRO A 308 -17.95 34.63 2.23
C PRO A 308 -19.17 35.00 3.09
N GLU A 309 -19.02 34.97 4.43
CA GLU A 309 -20.08 35.43 5.33
C GLU A 309 -20.28 36.94 5.18
N ASP A 310 -21.54 37.39 5.28
CA ASP A 310 -21.90 38.81 5.30
C ASP A 310 -21.34 39.42 6.60
N PRO A 311 -20.48 40.47 6.57
CA PRO A 311 -19.85 41.04 7.76
C PRO A 311 -20.80 41.63 8.81
N THR A 312 -22.11 41.52 8.64
CA THR A 312 -23.15 42.02 9.56
C THR A 312 -23.60 41.03 10.64
N GLU A 313 -23.18 39.76 10.61
CA GLU A 313 -23.44 38.84 11.73
C GLU A 313 -22.32 38.92 12.78
N GLU A 314 -22.64 39.51 13.93
CA GLU A 314 -21.72 39.79 15.04
C GLU A 314 -20.94 38.54 15.48
N THR A 315 -19.61 38.60 15.32
CA THR A 315 -18.67 37.70 16.01
C THR A 315 -18.82 37.86 17.53
N PRO A 316 -19.13 36.80 18.32
CA PRO A 316 -19.16 36.92 19.77
C PRO A 316 -17.75 37.21 20.30
N ALA A 317 -17.66 38.27 21.11
CA ALA A 317 -16.45 38.79 21.72
C ALA A 317 -15.59 37.71 22.43
N GLU A 318 -14.28 37.88 22.35
CA GLU A 318 -13.29 37.13 23.13
C GLU A 318 -13.66 37.07 24.62
N VAL A 319 -14.00 35.87 25.10
CA VAL A 319 -14.26 35.65 26.53
C VAL A 319 -12.94 35.55 27.27
N SER A 320 -12.61 36.62 27.99
CA SER A 320 -11.55 36.67 29.00
C SER A 320 -11.75 35.61 30.11
N PRO A 321 -10.66 35.02 30.67
CA PRO A 321 -10.79 33.88 31.58
C PRO A 321 -11.18 34.32 33.00
N ARG A 322 -12.40 33.97 33.45
CA ARG A 322 -12.81 34.09 34.86
C ARG A 322 -12.66 32.78 35.65
N LYS A 323 -12.14 32.96 36.87
CA LYS A 323 -11.77 31.98 37.92
C LYS A 323 -12.89 30.97 38.23
N ARG A 324 -12.55 29.67 38.20
CA ARG A 324 -13.42 28.59 38.73
C ARG A 324 -13.17 28.37 40.22
N ARG A 325 -14.26 28.29 40.98
CA ARG A 325 -14.31 27.77 42.36
C ARG A 325 -14.28 26.23 42.34
N SER A 326 -13.70 25.70 43.41
CA SER A 326 -13.29 24.32 43.67
C SER A 326 -14.42 23.37 44.06
N THR A 327 -14.30 22.09 43.66
CA THR A 327 -14.39 20.92 44.57
C THR A 327 -13.70 19.67 43.96
N SER A 328 -12.98 18.96 44.83
CA SER A 328 -12.45 17.57 44.81
C SER A 328 -11.69 16.91 43.64
N ASP A 329 -11.63 17.44 42.41
CA ASP A 329 -10.78 16.85 41.32
C ASP A 329 -9.40 17.54 41.14
N SER A 330 -9.11 18.53 41.97
CA SER A 330 -7.95 19.43 41.81
C SER A 330 -6.57 18.73 41.91
N ASN A 331 -6.42 17.71 42.74
CA ASN A 331 -5.09 17.15 43.05
C ASN A 331 -4.42 16.40 41.88
N ASN A 332 -5.18 15.85 40.93
CA ASN A 332 -4.63 15.09 39.80
C ASN A 332 -4.47 15.95 38.54
N LEU A 333 -5.36 16.94 38.37
CA LEU A 333 -5.28 17.90 37.27
C LEU A 333 -4.17 18.94 37.51
N ASP A 334 -3.94 19.35 38.76
CA ASP A 334 -2.87 20.31 39.10
C ASP A 334 -1.48 19.70 38.97
N LYS A 335 -1.32 18.40 39.27
CA LYS A 335 -0.06 17.67 38.99
C LYS A 335 0.22 17.56 37.49
N ARG A 336 -0.79 17.29 36.66
CA ARG A 336 -0.65 17.25 35.19
C ARG A 336 -0.37 18.63 34.60
N LYS A 337 -1.03 19.69 35.10
CA LYS A 337 -0.79 21.07 34.67
C LYS A 337 0.59 21.58 35.08
N GLN A 338 1.04 21.28 36.31
CA GLN A 338 2.41 21.60 36.74
C GLN A 338 3.46 20.91 35.87
N LYS A 339 3.25 19.63 35.51
CA LYS A 339 4.18 18.88 34.66
C LYS A 339 4.22 19.40 33.21
N ILE A 340 3.08 19.82 32.67
CA ILE A 340 2.97 20.44 31.33
C ILE A 340 3.60 21.83 31.33
N GLU A 341 3.38 22.64 32.37
CA GLU A 341 3.96 23.97 32.48
C GLU A 341 5.48 23.91 32.72
N GLU A 342 5.95 22.92 33.47
CA GLU A 342 7.38 22.64 33.63
C GLU A 342 8.03 22.20 32.31
N MET A 343 7.36 21.36 31.51
CA MET A 343 7.84 20.97 30.17
C MET A 343 7.84 22.16 29.21
N ARG A 344 6.81 23.01 29.22
CA ARG A 344 6.75 24.23 28.40
C ARG A 344 7.79 25.26 28.81
N ARG A 345 8.07 25.39 30.11
CA ARG A 345 9.16 26.23 30.62
C ARG A 345 10.53 25.71 30.18
N LYS A 346 10.76 24.39 30.26
CA LYS A 346 11.98 23.76 29.76
C LYS A 346 12.14 23.91 28.24
N LEU A 347 11.05 23.85 27.48
CA LEU A 347 11.08 24.09 26.03
C LEU A 347 11.40 25.56 25.70
N ARG A 348 10.76 26.52 26.40
CA ARG A 348 11.02 27.95 26.22
C ARG A 348 12.45 28.32 26.62
N GLU A 349 12.98 27.75 27.71
CA GLU A 349 14.40 27.90 28.06
C GLU A 349 15.30 27.35 26.94
N VAL A 350 15.03 26.15 26.42
CA VAL A 350 15.84 25.54 25.34
C VAL A 350 15.80 26.38 24.06
N GLU A 351 14.65 26.97 23.73
CA GLU A 351 14.52 27.88 22.59
C GLU A 351 15.22 29.22 22.81
N GLU A 352 15.20 29.75 24.04
CA GLU A 352 15.89 30.99 24.41
C GLU A 352 17.41 30.82 24.46
N TYR A 353 17.91 29.67 24.92
CA TYR A 353 19.34 29.30 24.86
C TYR A 353 19.84 29.09 23.43
N LYS A 354 19.00 28.55 22.53
CA LYS A 354 19.30 28.46 21.10
C LYS A 354 19.34 29.84 20.43
N ARG A 355 18.46 30.74 20.86
CA ARG A 355 18.34 32.10 20.30
C ARG A 355 19.46 33.04 20.78
N ASN A 356 19.98 32.84 22.00
CA ASN A 356 21.03 33.67 22.58
C ASN A 356 22.45 33.10 22.43
N GLY A 357 22.63 31.94 21.78
CA GLY A 357 23.95 31.35 21.51
C GLY A 357 24.70 30.81 22.74
N GLU A 358 24.05 30.72 23.91
CA GLU A 358 24.66 30.30 25.17
C GLU A 358 24.40 28.81 25.53
N TRP A 359 23.98 28.00 24.56
CA TRP A 359 23.63 26.57 24.75
C TRP A 359 24.76 25.71 25.37
N TRP A 360 26.01 26.17 25.30
CA TRP A 360 27.20 25.52 25.85
C TRP A 360 27.37 25.69 27.37
N ARG A 361 26.76 26.70 28.01
CA ARG A 361 26.93 26.96 29.46
C ARG A 361 26.26 25.90 30.35
N ARG A 362 25.19 25.28 29.87
CA ARG A 362 24.52 24.15 30.54
C ARG A 362 25.22 22.81 30.26
N TRP A 363 25.94 22.72 29.14
CA TRP A 363 26.70 21.54 28.73
C TRP A 363 27.96 21.30 29.60
N LEU A 364 28.50 22.35 30.24
CA LEU A 364 29.68 22.27 31.12
C LEU A 364 29.38 21.95 32.60
N ASN A 365 28.13 22.10 33.05
CA ASN A 365 27.78 22.03 34.48
C ASN A 365 26.85 20.85 34.85
N ASP A 366 26.58 19.93 33.93
CA ASP A 366 25.79 18.73 34.22
C ASP A 366 26.69 17.52 34.55
N ASP A 367 26.64 17.06 35.79
CA ASP A 367 27.49 15.99 36.32
C ASP A 367 27.24 14.61 35.66
N GLN A 368 26.09 14.41 34.97
CA GLN A 368 25.87 13.20 34.19
C GLN A 368 26.68 13.14 32.87
N THR A 369 27.18 14.28 32.38
CA THR A 369 27.95 14.32 31.12
C THR A 369 29.44 14.01 31.35
N LYS A 370 29.92 14.06 32.60
CA LYS A 370 31.32 13.82 32.97
C LYS A 370 31.78 12.36 32.76
N PHE A 371 30.85 11.40 32.61
CA PHE A 371 31.20 10.01 32.31
C PHE A 371 31.51 9.76 30.82
N TRP A 372 31.05 10.64 29.91
CA TRP A 372 31.26 10.51 28.45
C TRP A 372 32.54 11.20 27.92
N ILE A 373 33.26 11.96 28.76
CA ILE A 373 34.45 12.73 28.35
C ILE A 373 35.74 11.88 28.36
N GLY A 374 35.70 10.62 28.78
CA GLY A 374 36.86 9.73 28.71
C GLY A 374 37.28 9.33 27.28
N SER A 375 36.41 9.47 26.27
CA SER A 375 36.63 8.84 24.94
C SER A 375 36.75 9.79 23.75
N SER A 376 36.67 11.11 23.92
CA SER A 376 36.57 12.05 22.77
C SER A 376 37.72 13.05 22.62
N VAL A 377 38.88 12.84 23.26
CA VAL A 377 40.05 13.73 23.10
C VAL A 377 40.74 13.57 21.73
N LEU A 378 40.39 12.58 20.91
CA LEU A 378 41.03 12.38 19.60
C LEU A 378 40.38 13.14 18.42
N ALA A 379 39.17 13.70 18.57
CA ALA A 379 38.44 14.28 17.44
C ALA A 379 38.71 15.78 17.22
N VAL A 380 39.13 16.52 18.24
CA VAL A 380 39.36 17.98 18.11
C VAL A 380 40.69 18.29 17.41
N GLY A 381 41.68 17.39 17.47
CA GLY A 381 42.94 17.52 16.72
C GLY A 381 42.79 17.39 15.20
N ALA A 382 41.78 16.66 14.71
CA ALA A 382 41.58 16.41 13.28
C ALA A 382 40.92 17.60 12.54
N ILE A 383 40.16 18.43 13.26
CA ILE A 383 39.43 19.56 12.67
C ILE A 383 40.36 20.77 12.46
N LEU A 384 41.38 20.95 13.31
CA LEU A 384 42.42 21.97 13.13
C LEU A 384 43.41 21.63 12.00
N ALA A 385 43.69 20.35 11.75
CA ALA A 385 44.57 19.92 10.65
C ALA A 385 43.93 20.10 9.25
N SER A 386 42.60 20.01 9.15
CA SER A 386 41.88 20.10 7.87
C SER A 386 41.74 21.56 7.37
N TYR A 387 41.79 22.54 8.28
CA TYR A 387 41.71 23.96 7.91
C TYR A 387 43.03 24.52 7.36
N VAL A 388 44.17 23.95 7.75
CA VAL A 388 45.50 24.35 7.26
C VAL A 388 45.80 23.74 5.88
N TYR A 389 45.24 22.56 5.56
CA TYR A 389 45.48 21.88 4.28
C TYR A 389 44.70 22.51 3.10
N SER A 390 43.55 23.14 3.36
CA SER A 390 42.73 23.78 2.33
C SER A 390 43.27 25.13 1.83
N TYR A 391 44.25 25.72 2.53
CA TYR A 391 44.84 27.00 2.15
C TYR A 391 46.05 26.86 1.20
N TYR A 392 46.61 25.66 1.04
CA TYR A 392 47.86 25.44 0.28
C TYR A 392 47.71 24.70 -1.07
N SER A 393 46.52 24.24 -1.48
CA SER A 393 46.37 23.43 -2.71
C SER A 393 45.66 24.11 -3.88
N SER A 394 45.77 25.44 -4.00
CA SER A 394 45.46 26.15 -5.25
C SER A 394 46.76 26.48 -5.99
N ASN A 395 47.19 25.60 -6.89
CA ASN A 395 48.01 25.89 -8.09
C ASN A 395 48.42 24.59 -8.79
N SER A 396 47.87 24.32 -9.98
CA SER A 396 48.59 23.82 -11.18
C SER A 396 47.66 23.27 -12.28
N THR A 397 47.42 24.11 -13.29
CA THR A 397 47.44 23.90 -14.76
C THR A 397 47.31 22.50 -15.41
N SER A 398 46.27 22.38 -16.27
CA SER A 398 46.19 21.92 -17.67
C SER A 398 47.08 20.78 -18.23
N ASN A 399 46.45 19.80 -18.91
CA ASN A 399 46.69 19.54 -20.34
C ASN A 399 45.62 18.63 -21.00
N SER A 400 45.45 18.84 -22.29
CA SER A 400 44.39 18.40 -23.20
C SER A 400 44.77 17.22 -24.13
N PHE A 401 43.82 16.85 -25.01
CA PHE A 401 43.86 15.99 -26.22
C PHE A 401 43.46 14.51 -26.03
N SER A 402 42.67 13.85 -26.89
CA SER A 402 42.15 14.15 -28.24
C SER A 402 40.98 13.23 -28.65
N ARG A 403 40.06 13.77 -29.46
CA ARG A 403 39.05 13.07 -30.30
C ARG A 403 39.72 12.40 -31.53
N PRO A 404 38.98 11.56 -32.28
CA PRO A 404 39.01 11.66 -33.73
C PRO A 404 37.61 11.79 -34.37
N THR A 405 37.67 12.25 -35.62
CA THR A 405 36.68 12.93 -36.45
C THR A 405 35.86 12.01 -37.37
N SER A 406 34.74 12.57 -37.81
CA SER A 406 33.77 12.16 -38.82
C SER A 406 34.29 11.94 -40.24
N PHE A 407 33.63 11.04 -41.00
CA PHE A 407 33.64 10.98 -42.46
C PHE A 407 32.19 11.00 -42.98
N PHE A 408 31.93 11.83 -44.00
CA PHE A 408 30.66 11.93 -44.73
C PHE A 408 30.61 10.97 -45.91
N GLY A 409 29.43 10.41 -46.20
CA GLY A 409 29.10 9.74 -47.45
C GLY A 409 27.59 9.56 -47.57
N SER A 410 26.96 10.26 -48.51
CA SER A 410 25.53 10.22 -48.81
C SER A 410 25.23 9.33 -50.01
N THR A 411 24.25 8.41 -49.93
CA THR A 411 23.29 8.08 -51.01
C THR A 411 22.19 7.09 -50.56
N ALA A 412 20.94 7.48 -50.83
CA ALA A 412 19.69 6.72 -51.07
C ALA A 412 19.02 5.85 -49.97
N PRO A 413 17.68 5.92 -49.84
CA PRO A 413 16.92 5.25 -48.78
C PRO A 413 16.62 3.79 -49.13
N THR A 414 17.03 2.87 -48.26
CA THR A 414 16.59 1.47 -48.28
C THR A 414 15.17 1.35 -47.69
N PRO A 415 14.33 0.42 -48.19
CA PRO A 415 12.95 0.30 -47.76
C PRO A 415 12.87 -0.14 -46.29
N ALA A 416 11.88 0.40 -45.58
CA ALA A 416 11.57 0.01 -44.22
C ALA A 416 11.45 -1.53 -44.10
N PRO A 417 12.06 -2.16 -43.07
CA PRO A 417 11.77 -3.55 -42.80
C PRO A 417 10.30 -3.67 -42.41
N ALA A 418 9.60 -4.62 -43.02
CA ALA A 418 8.23 -4.97 -42.70
C ALA A 418 8.09 -5.22 -41.17
N PRO A 419 6.95 -4.88 -40.56
CA PRO A 419 6.75 -5.14 -39.13
C PRO A 419 6.76 -6.66 -38.93
N SER A 420 7.83 -7.17 -38.32
CA SER A 420 7.78 -8.47 -37.69
C SER A 420 6.74 -8.36 -36.57
N ASN A 421 5.78 -9.28 -36.56
CA ASN A 421 4.89 -9.52 -35.43
C ASN A 421 5.75 -9.99 -34.23
N ILE A 422 6.46 -9.06 -33.58
CA ILE A 422 7.10 -9.30 -32.29
C ILE A 422 5.95 -9.30 -31.29
N ASN A 423 5.73 -10.44 -30.65
CA ASN A 423 4.80 -10.53 -29.54
C ASN A 423 5.36 -9.65 -28.40
N ALA A 424 4.88 -8.40 -28.29
CA ALA A 424 5.45 -7.38 -27.42
C ALA A 424 5.46 -7.77 -25.92
N ALA A 425 4.72 -8.82 -25.56
CA ALA A 425 4.69 -9.39 -24.22
C ALA A 425 5.84 -10.37 -23.89
N ASN A 426 6.56 -10.92 -24.88
CA ASN A 426 7.68 -11.86 -24.68
C ASN A 426 8.86 -11.54 -25.63
N PRO A 427 9.51 -10.37 -25.47
CA PRO A 427 10.56 -9.91 -26.37
C PRO A 427 11.84 -10.75 -26.30
N MET A 428 12.03 -11.53 -25.24
CA MET A 428 13.20 -12.39 -25.05
C MET A 428 12.99 -13.83 -25.57
N ASN A 429 11.82 -14.14 -26.14
CA ASN A 429 11.44 -15.48 -26.60
C ASN A 429 11.65 -16.57 -25.53
N GLY A 430 11.33 -16.25 -24.27
CA GLY A 430 11.39 -17.21 -23.17
C GLY A 430 10.24 -18.20 -23.19
N ILE A 431 10.42 -19.35 -22.54
CA ILE A 431 9.34 -20.33 -22.36
C ILE A 431 8.39 -19.79 -21.30
N GLU A 432 7.14 -19.50 -21.69
CA GLU A 432 6.11 -19.03 -20.76
C GLU A 432 5.63 -20.19 -19.89
N VAL A 433 5.63 -19.99 -18.57
CA VAL A 433 5.11 -20.95 -17.60
C VAL A 433 3.58 -20.91 -17.61
N PRO A 434 2.89 -22.04 -17.83
CA PRO A 434 1.43 -22.04 -17.91
C PRO A 434 0.79 -21.82 -16.53
N GLY A 435 -0.32 -21.08 -16.51
CA GLY A 435 -1.10 -20.89 -15.30
C GLY A 435 -0.34 -20.18 -14.18
N ALA A 436 0.37 -19.09 -14.51
CA ALA A 436 0.91 -18.18 -13.50
C ALA A 436 -0.21 -17.59 -12.61
N PRO A 437 0.11 -17.12 -11.39
CA PRO A 437 -0.82 -16.41 -10.51
C PRO A 437 -1.51 -15.22 -11.19
N GLU A 438 -2.73 -14.90 -10.74
CA GLU A 438 -3.57 -13.86 -11.34
C GLU A 438 -3.17 -12.45 -10.90
N ASP A 439 -2.45 -12.34 -9.78
CA ASP A 439 -1.86 -11.09 -9.29
C ASP A 439 -0.33 -11.24 -9.17
N THR A 440 0.34 -10.15 -8.84
CA THR A 440 1.78 -9.98 -8.82
C THR A 440 2.49 -11.08 -8.04
N ILE A 441 3.50 -11.70 -8.65
CA ILE A 441 4.39 -12.63 -7.96
C ILE A 441 5.37 -11.84 -7.09
N GLN A 442 5.38 -12.13 -5.79
CA GLN A 442 6.21 -11.46 -4.80
C GLN A 442 7.50 -12.22 -4.50
N ASP A 443 7.45 -13.55 -4.53
CA ASP A 443 8.62 -14.41 -4.33
C ASP A 443 8.57 -15.64 -5.24
N MET A 444 9.74 -16.11 -5.67
CA MET A 444 9.90 -17.19 -6.63
C MET A 444 11.24 -17.89 -6.41
N LYS A 445 11.21 -19.21 -6.28
CA LYS A 445 12.39 -20.02 -5.92
C LYS A 445 12.37 -21.36 -6.65
N PHE A 446 13.51 -21.72 -7.24
CA PHE A 446 13.77 -23.10 -7.62
C PHE A 446 14.01 -23.95 -6.37
N SER A 447 13.60 -25.21 -6.41
CA SER A 447 13.94 -26.19 -5.39
C SER A 447 15.46 -26.46 -5.38
N PRO A 448 16.03 -26.85 -4.23
CA PRO A 448 17.41 -27.33 -4.16
C PRO A 448 17.66 -28.52 -5.09
N VAL A 449 18.90 -28.70 -5.51
CA VAL A 449 19.32 -29.89 -6.27
C VAL A 449 19.47 -31.04 -5.28
N ALA A 450 18.38 -31.76 -5.02
CA ALA A 450 18.34 -32.94 -4.18
C ALA A 450 18.42 -34.23 -5.01
N GLN A 451 19.05 -35.27 -4.45
CA GLN A 451 19.19 -36.55 -5.14
C GLN A 451 17.81 -37.15 -5.43
N ASN A 452 17.61 -37.62 -6.67
CA ASN A 452 16.35 -38.21 -7.15
C ASN A 452 15.11 -37.31 -7.04
N SER A 453 15.29 -35.99 -6.91
CA SER A 453 14.16 -35.04 -6.87
C SER A 453 14.00 -34.31 -8.21
N PRO A 454 12.77 -34.13 -8.71
CA PRO A 454 12.53 -33.28 -9.87
C PRO A 454 12.92 -31.82 -9.60
N MET A 455 13.22 -31.07 -10.66
CA MET A 455 13.38 -29.63 -10.56
C MET A 455 12.01 -28.97 -10.43
N PHE A 456 11.76 -28.32 -9.30
CA PHE A 456 10.54 -27.55 -9.07
C PHE A 456 10.81 -26.06 -9.10
N LEU A 457 9.86 -25.30 -9.64
CA LEU A 457 9.76 -23.86 -9.48
C LEU A 457 8.54 -23.57 -8.62
N ALA A 458 8.71 -22.82 -7.53
CA ALA A 458 7.60 -22.32 -6.72
C ALA A 458 7.47 -20.80 -6.89
N ALA A 459 6.24 -20.30 -6.87
CA ALA A 459 5.94 -18.87 -6.84
C ALA A 459 4.82 -18.57 -5.84
N GLY A 460 5.01 -17.52 -5.04
CA GLY A 460 4.02 -16.97 -4.12
C GLY A 460 3.58 -15.57 -4.58
N ALA A 461 2.28 -15.32 -4.57
CA ALA A 461 1.70 -14.11 -5.17
C ALA A 461 0.71 -13.37 -4.26
N TRP A 462 0.35 -12.17 -4.72
CA TRP A 462 -0.61 -11.28 -4.06
C TRP A 462 -2.07 -11.73 -4.18
N ASP A 463 -2.37 -12.70 -5.05
CA ASP A 463 -3.69 -13.36 -5.17
C ASP A 463 -3.92 -14.45 -4.11
N ASN A 464 -3.06 -14.48 -3.09
CA ASN A 464 -3.02 -15.44 -1.98
C ASN A 464 -2.59 -16.86 -2.37
N THR A 465 -2.18 -17.08 -3.63
CA THR A 465 -1.80 -18.40 -4.11
C THR A 465 -0.30 -18.67 -4.01
N VAL A 466 0.03 -19.93 -3.73
CA VAL A 466 1.36 -20.51 -3.95
C VAL A 466 1.21 -21.60 -4.98
N ARG A 467 1.97 -21.52 -6.07
CA ARG A 467 1.93 -22.48 -7.18
C ARG A 467 3.30 -23.13 -7.36
N ILE A 468 3.29 -24.41 -7.74
CA ILE A 468 4.49 -25.20 -8.03
C ILE A 468 4.37 -25.83 -9.40
N TRP A 469 5.45 -25.72 -10.17
CA TRP A 469 5.63 -26.38 -11.46
C TRP A 469 6.84 -27.30 -11.43
N GLN A 470 6.77 -28.42 -12.14
CA GLN A 470 7.95 -29.20 -12.50
C GLN A 470 8.52 -28.64 -13.80
N VAL A 471 9.83 -28.46 -13.83
CA VAL A 471 10.58 -27.96 -14.99
C VAL A 471 11.53 -29.06 -15.46
N SER A 472 11.50 -29.40 -16.75
CA SER A 472 12.47 -30.33 -17.33
C SER A 472 13.80 -29.63 -17.64
N GLU A 473 14.86 -30.41 -17.88
CA GLU A 473 16.15 -29.85 -18.34
C GLU A 473 16.04 -29.13 -19.69
N SER A 474 15.09 -29.54 -20.55
CA SER A 474 14.78 -28.87 -21.81
C SER A 474 13.95 -27.59 -21.64
N GLY A 475 13.53 -27.26 -20.41
CA GLY A 475 12.70 -26.10 -20.08
C GLY A 475 11.20 -26.31 -20.26
N ALA A 476 10.74 -27.54 -20.53
CA ALA A 476 9.31 -27.85 -20.54
C ALA A 476 8.73 -27.73 -19.12
N VAL A 477 7.51 -27.19 -19.01
CA VAL A 477 6.91 -26.84 -17.72
C VAL A 477 5.56 -27.53 -17.54
N GLU A 478 5.37 -28.17 -16.40
CA GLU A 478 4.14 -28.85 -16.02
C GLU A 478 3.65 -28.33 -14.66
N ALA A 479 2.39 -27.92 -14.57
CA ALA A 479 1.79 -27.55 -13.28
C ALA A 479 1.69 -28.77 -12.36
N LYS A 480 2.11 -28.64 -11.09
CA LYS A 480 2.13 -29.75 -10.13
C LYS A 480 1.19 -29.58 -8.97
N ALA A 481 1.22 -28.42 -8.31
CA ALA A 481 0.42 -28.21 -7.12
C ALA A 481 0.12 -26.73 -6.91
N MET A 482 -0.96 -26.47 -6.19
CA MET A 482 -1.39 -25.12 -5.80
C MET A 482 -1.99 -25.16 -4.40
N GLN A 483 -1.73 -24.10 -3.64
CA GLN A 483 -2.46 -23.79 -2.41
C GLN A 483 -2.93 -22.33 -2.43
N ASN A 484 -4.08 -22.06 -1.83
CA ASN A 484 -4.51 -20.71 -1.47
C ASN A 484 -4.42 -20.58 0.05
N VAL A 485 -3.58 -19.66 0.53
CA VAL A 485 -3.33 -19.50 1.97
C VAL A 485 -4.15 -18.37 2.61
N GLY A 486 -5.08 -17.77 1.85
CA GLY A 486 -6.03 -16.76 2.34
C GLY A 486 -5.46 -15.36 2.55
N ALA A 487 -4.18 -15.13 2.25
CA ALA A 487 -3.54 -13.82 2.32
C ALA A 487 -2.33 -13.71 1.37
N PRO A 488 -1.92 -12.49 0.97
CA PRO A 488 -0.78 -12.29 0.09
C PRO A 488 0.48 -12.99 0.58
N VAL A 489 1.09 -13.78 -0.30
CA VAL A 489 2.31 -14.52 -0.01
C VAL A 489 3.50 -13.61 -0.25
N LEU A 490 4.32 -13.40 0.77
CA LEU A 490 5.41 -12.43 0.72
C LEU A 490 6.80 -13.08 0.60
N SER A 491 6.91 -14.33 1.03
CA SER A 491 8.15 -15.10 0.92
C SER A 491 7.88 -16.60 0.93
N ILE A 492 8.71 -17.35 0.21
CA ILE A 492 8.72 -18.80 0.20
C ILE A 492 10.16 -19.33 0.30
N ASP A 493 10.35 -20.49 0.92
CA ASP A 493 11.63 -21.18 0.88
C ASP A 493 11.49 -22.70 0.99
N TRP A 494 12.42 -23.44 0.41
CA TRP A 494 12.36 -24.90 0.31
C TRP A 494 13.13 -25.58 1.45
N THR A 495 12.68 -26.75 1.87
CA THR A 495 13.52 -27.70 2.62
C THR A 495 14.63 -28.26 1.73
N GLU A 496 15.75 -28.73 2.31
CA GLU A 496 16.91 -29.20 1.52
C GLU A 496 16.61 -30.39 0.62
N ASP A 497 15.61 -31.20 1.00
CA ASP A 497 15.16 -32.39 0.29
C ASP A 497 14.09 -32.09 -0.79
N SER A 498 13.72 -30.81 -0.98
CA SER A 498 12.67 -30.38 -1.90
C SER A 498 11.28 -30.98 -1.64
N SER A 499 11.04 -31.57 -0.47
CA SER A 499 9.76 -32.23 -0.15
C SER A 499 8.71 -31.27 0.42
N LYS A 500 9.15 -30.12 0.96
CA LYS A 500 8.27 -29.14 1.60
C LYS A 500 8.65 -27.71 1.26
N LEU A 501 7.66 -26.84 1.35
CA LEU A 501 7.79 -25.41 1.11
C LEU A 501 7.29 -24.62 2.31
N PHE A 502 8.13 -23.74 2.84
CA PHE A 502 7.74 -22.73 3.81
C PHE A 502 7.10 -21.54 3.12
N ILE A 503 6.11 -20.94 3.78
CA ILE A 503 5.32 -19.83 3.25
C ILE A 503 5.19 -18.77 4.35
N GLY A 504 5.72 -17.58 4.12
CA GLY A 504 5.49 -16.38 4.93
C GLY A 504 4.47 -15.46 4.27
N ALA A 505 3.40 -15.10 4.98
CA ALA A 505 2.28 -14.36 4.41
C ALA A 505 1.90 -13.09 5.20
N ALA A 506 1.07 -12.26 4.56
CA ALA A 506 0.62 -10.98 5.10
C ALA A 506 -0.38 -11.11 6.27
N ASP A 507 -1.00 -12.27 6.44
CA ASP A 507 -1.83 -12.61 7.61
C ASP A 507 -1.01 -12.96 8.87
N LYS A 508 0.31 -12.73 8.81
CA LYS A 508 1.26 -12.84 9.93
C LYS A 508 1.57 -14.29 10.32
N GLN A 509 1.12 -15.27 9.54
CA GLN A 509 1.37 -16.68 9.79
C GLN A 509 2.50 -17.20 8.90
N ALA A 510 3.35 -18.05 9.47
CA ALA A 510 4.29 -18.89 8.76
C ALA A 510 3.69 -20.29 8.62
N ARG A 511 3.73 -20.85 7.41
CA ARG A 511 3.18 -22.17 7.11
C ARG A 511 4.24 -23.08 6.51
N LEU A 512 4.05 -24.38 6.70
CA LEU A 512 4.78 -25.44 6.03
C LEU A 512 3.80 -26.23 5.17
N TRP A 513 4.08 -26.29 3.88
CA TRP A 513 3.34 -27.06 2.91
C TRP A 513 4.12 -28.33 2.56
N ASP A 514 3.55 -29.49 2.90
CA ASP A 514 4.08 -30.80 2.54
C ASP A 514 3.52 -31.23 1.18
N LEU A 515 4.40 -31.47 0.20
CA LEU A 515 3.97 -31.75 -1.18
C LEU A 515 3.44 -33.16 -1.39
N ALA A 516 3.89 -34.13 -0.59
CA ALA A 516 3.46 -35.52 -0.72
C ALA A 516 2.01 -35.70 -0.26
N SER A 517 1.66 -35.09 0.87
CA SER A 517 0.31 -35.12 1.46
C SER A 517 -0.59 -33.98 0.98
N ASN A 518 0.00 -32.97 0.32
CA ASN A 518 -0.64 -31.71 -0.03
C ASN A 518 -1.31 -30.99 1.17
N GLN A 519 -0.74 -31.14 2.36
CA GLN A 519 -1.23 -30.53 3.60
C GLN A 519 -0.43 -29.29 3.96
N VAL A 520 -1.12 -28.29 4.51
CA VAL A 520 -0.53 -27.03 4.96
C VAL A 520 -0.76 -26.89 6.47
N ALA A 521 0.32 -26.74 7.22
CA ALA A 521 0.29 -26.53 8.66
C ALA A 521 0.84 -25.15 9.02
N VAL A 522 0.25 -24.50 10.02
CA VAL A 522 0.82 -23.28 10.60
C VAL A 522 1.96 -23.65 11.55
N VAL A 523 3.14 -23.08 11.34
CA VAL A 523 4.37 -23.43 12.05
C VAL A 523 5.01 -22.27 12.82
N GLY A 524 4.45 -21.06 12.66
CA GLY A 524 4.89 -19.88 13.42
C GLY A 524 3.99 -18.68 13.17
N ALA A 525 4.09 -17.67 14.03
CA ALA A 525 3.28 -16.46 13.96
C ALA A 525 4.03 -15.19 14.41
N HIS A 526 3.63 -14.07 13.83
CA HIS A 526 4.13 -12.71 14.13
C HIS A 526 2.96 -11.76 14.43
N ASP A 527 3.28 -10.55 14.94
CA ASP A 527 2.25 -9.54 15.24
C ASP A 527 1.90 -8.65 14.02
N GLN A 528 2.70 -8.78 12.97
CA GLN A 528 2.61 -8.06 11.69
C GLN A 528 3.06 -8.99 10.53
N PRO A 529 2.79 -8.62 9.26
CA PRO A 529 3.15 -9.42 8.09
C PRO A 529 4.56 -9.99 8.11
N ILE A 530 4.69 -11.27 7.76
CA ILE A 530 5.99 -11.93 7.62
C ILE A 530 6.55 -11.57 6.26
N ARG A 531 7.61 -10.76 6.22
CA ARG A 531 8.19 -10.25 4.98
C ARG A 531 9.13 -11.26 4.34
N THR A 532 9.85 -12.05 5.14
CA THR A 532 10.84 -13.03 4.67
C THR A 532 10.76 -14.32 5.50
N CYS A 533 11.01 -15.46 4.84
CA CYS A 533 11.23 -16.74 5.51
C CYS A 533 12.40 -17.48 4.85
N HIS A 534 13.23 -18.16 5.64
CA HIS A 534 14.37 -18.93 5.16
C HIS A 534 14.56 -20.20 5.95
N TRP A 535 14.78 -21.31 5.26
CA TRP A 535 15.12 -22.57 5.88
C TRP A 535 16.61 -22.62 6.24
N ILE A 536 16.90 -22.93 7.50
CA ILE A 536 18.26 -23.10 8.00
C ILE A 536 18.42 -24.56 8.39
N ASN A 537 19.35 -25.24 7.72
CA ASN A 537 19.76 -26.58 8.09
C ASN A 537 21.25 -26.59 8.45
N SER A 538 21.54 -26.84 9.72
CA SER A 538 22.89 -26.99 10.27
C SER A 538 23.04 -28.40 10.84
N SER A 539 24.29 -28.84 11.05
CA SER A 539 24.58 -30.08 11.78
C SER A 539 24.12 -30.03 13.24
N SER A 540 23.99 -28.84 13.82
CA SER A 540 23.61 -28.64 15.22
C SER A 540 22.10 -28.40 15.45
N TYR A 541 21.41 -27.79 14.48
CA TYR A 541 19.97 -27.53 14.54
C TYR A 541 19.39 -27.26 13.14
N SER A 542 18.08 -27.47 12.99
CA SER A 542 17.34 -27.09 11.79
C SER A 542 16.12 -26.25 12.20
N CYS A 543 15.89 -25.14 11.52
CA CYS A 543 14.81 -24.23 11.88
C CYS A 543 14.36 -23.36 10.71
N LEU A 544 13.15 -22.83 10.82
CA LEU A 544 12.67 -21.77 9.95
C LEU A 544 13.02 -20.41 10.56
N MET A 545 13.74 -19.56 9.82
CA MET A 545 13.94 -18.15 10.18
C MET A 545 12.87 -17.28 9.51
N THR A 546 12.14 -16.47 10.26
CA THR A 546 11.16 -15.51 9.73
C THR A 546 11.46 -14.08 10.17
N GLY A 547 11.40 -13.14 9.23
CA GLY A 547 11.56 -11.70 9.47
C GLY A 547 10.27 -10.93 9.19
N SER A 548 9.84 -10.09 10.13
CA SER A 548 8.53 -9.43 10.07
C SER A 548 8.60 -7.91 10.20
N TRP A 549 7.51 -7.26 9.78
CA TRP A 549 7.25 -5.84 10.05
C TRP A 549 6.91 -5.54 11.52
N ASP A 550 6.81 -6.56 12.38
CA ASP A 550 6.74 -6.38 13.84
C ASP A 550 8.10 -6.08 14.46
N LYS A 551 9.14 -5.97 13.62
CA LYS A 551 10.52 -5.65 13.97
C LYS A 551 11.25 -6.80 14.66
N THR A 552 10.78 -8.03 14.50
CA THR A 552 11.43 -9.22 15.05
C THR A 552 11.93 -10.18 13.97
N LEU A 553 13.02 -10.87 14.30
CA LEU A 553 13.46 -12.09 13.65
C LEU A 553 13.14 -13.25 14.58
N LYS A 554 12.39 -14.26 14.12
CA LYS A 554 12.07 -15.46 14.91
C LYS A 554 12.66 -16.69 14.24
N PHE A 555 13.10 -17.65 15.06
CA PHE A 555 13.64 -18.93 14.63
C PHE A 555 12.75 -20.03 15.20
N TRP A 556 12.13 -20.83 14.35
CA TRP A 556 11.11 -21.80 14.73
C TRP A 556 11.63 -23.22 14.61
N ASP A 557 11.47 -24.03 15.66
CA ASP A 557 11.85 -25.44 15.66
C ASP A 557 10.86 -26.26 14.83
N MET A 558 11.35 -26.97 13.81
CA MET A 558 10.52 -27.79 12.93
C MET A 558 10.44 -29.26 13.35
N ARG A 559 11.09 -29.65 14.46
CA ARG A 559 11.12 -31.06 14.91
C ARG A 559 9.84 -31.50 15.61
N GLN A 560 9.08 -30.56 16.18
CA GLN A 560 7.88 -30.85 16.99
C GLN A 560 6.61 -30.24 16.38
N LEU A 561 6.39 -30.45 15.09
CA LEU A 561 5.14 -30.04 14.45
C LEU A 561 3.94 -30.78 15.06
N PRO A 562 2.77 -30.12 15.26
CA PRO A 562 2.44 -28.74 14.85
C PRO A 562 2.73 -27.67 15.91
N THR A 563 3.47 -27.98 16.98
CA THR A 563 3.72 -27.04 18.09
C THR A 563 4.63 -25.90 17.64
N GLN A 564 4.15 -24.66 17.79
CA GLN A 564 4.89 -23.46 17.42
C GLN A 564 5.90 -23.06 18.49
N THR A 565 7.08 -23.69 18.49
CA THR A 565 8.15 -23.38 19.45
C THR A 565 9.22 -22.51 18.79
N ALA A 566 9.37 -21.28 19.26
CA ALA A 566 10.47 -20.41 18.86
C ALA A 566 11.77 -20.79 19.61
N LEU A 567 12.80 -21.18 18.87
CA LEU A 567 14.17 -21.37 19.39
C LEU A 567 14.79 -20.05 19.84
N ALA A 568 14.51 -18.97 19.12
CA ALA A 568 14.99 -17.63 19.44
C ALA A 568 14.07 -16.55 18.87
N THR A 569 14.03 -15.40 19.54
CA THR A 569 13.38 -14.17 19.04
C THR A 569 14.37 -13.01 19.24
N ILE A 570 14.68 -12.30 18.15
CA ILE A 570 15.61 -11.18 18.14
C ILE A 570 14.85 -9.91 17.76
N ASP A 571 14.93 -8.88 18.60
CA ASP A 571 14.36 -7.56 18.33
C ASP A 571 15.34 -6.74 17.48
N LEU A 572 14.90 -6.34 16.29
CA LEU A 572 15.68 -5.62 15.29
C LEU A 572 15.49 -4.10 15.37
N LYS A 573 14.57 -3.61 16.22
CA LYS A 573 14.17 -2.19 16.39
C LYS A 573 13.50 -1.55 15.18
N GLU A 574 13.61 -2.15 14.00
CA GLU A 574 12.99 -1.71 12.76
C GLU A 574 12.43 -2.84 11.91
N LYS A 575 11.54 -2.48 10.97
CA LYS A 575 10.87 -3.43 10.09
C LYS A 575 11.88 -4.15 9.20
N VAL A 576 11.70 -5.46 9.03
CA VAL A 576 12.44 -6.25 8.04
C VAL A 576 11.91 -5.94 6.65
N PHE A 577 12.78 -5.51 5.73
CA PHE A 577 12.42 -5.26 4.32
C PHE A 577 12.88 -6.38 3.38
N CYS A 578 14.05 -6.95 3.65
CA CYS A 578 14.62 -8.04 2.86
C CYS A 578 15.63 -8.82 3.72
N SER A 579 15.84 -10.09 3.41
CA SER A 579 16.89 -10.91 3.99
C SER A 579 17.33 -11.98 3.00
N ASP A 580 18.49 -12.56 3.27
CA ASP A 580 18.96 -13.75 2.58
C ASP A 580 19.77 -14.62 3.53
N VAL A 581 19.84 -15.92 3.23
CA VAL A 581 20.54 -16.92 4.03
C VAL A 581 21.39 -17.78 3.11
N VAL A 582 22.68 -17.81 3.41
CA VAL A 582 23.64 -18.77 2.87
C VAL A 582 24.47 -19.23 4.06
N PHE A 583 24.12 -20.39 4.62
CA PHE A 583 24.74 -20.90 5.84
C PHE A 583 26.28 -20.87 5.73
N PRO A 584 27.00 -20.39 6.77
CA PRO A 584 26.49 -20.00 8.09
C PRO A 584 26.09 -18.52 8.22
N MET A 585 25.92 -17.77 7.14
CA MET A 585 25.61 -16.35 7.18
C MET A 585 24.14 -16.06 6.87
N ALA A 586 23.52 -15.20 7.68
CA ALA A 586 22.27 -14.52 7.34
C ALA A 586 22.48 -13.01 7.31
N VAL A 587 21.81 -12.33 6.39
CA VAL A 587 21.87 -10.87 6.27
C VAL A 587 20.44 -10.32 6.23
N VAL A 588 20.17 -9.30 7.04
CA VAL A 588 18.83 -8.73 7.23
C VAL A 588 18.88 -7.22 7.02
N GLY A 589 18.14 -6.74 6.03
CA GLY A 589 17.99 -5.33 5.70
C GLY A 589 16.77 -4.69 6.36
N LEU A 590 16.97 -3.57 7.03
CA LEU A 590 15.97 -2.90 7.87
C LEU A 590 15.47 -1.58 7.27
N GLY A 591 14.29 -1.14 7.75
CA GLY A 591 13.64 0.09 7.29
C GLY A 591 14.40 1.40 7.55
N ASN A 592 15.36 1.40 8.48
CA ASN A 592 16.24 2.54 8.78
C ASN A 592 17.57 2.49 8.02
N LYS A 593 17.67 1.76 6.91
CA LYS A 593 18.88 1.63 6.08
C LYS A 593 20.06 0.94 6.78
N ARG A 594 19.79 0.24 7.89
CA ARG A 594 20.75 -0.64 8.57
C ARG A 594 20.66 -2.05 8.01
N VAL A 595 21.80 -2.73 7.99
CA VAL A 595 21.92 -4.14 7.60
C VAL A 595 22.58 -4.88 8.74
N LYS A 596 21.88 -5.86 9.30
CA LYS A 596 22.41 -6.74 10.35
C LYS A 596 22.89 -8.04 9.72
N ILE A 597 24.05 -8.51 10.18
CA ILE A 597 24.66 -9.77 9.73
C ILE A 597 24.70 -10.71 10.93
N PHE A 598 24.25 -11.94 10.71
CA PHE A 598 24.21 -12.99 11.71
C PHE A 598 25.08 -14.16 11.29
N ASN A 599 25.81 -14.71 12.25
CA ASN A 599 26.36 -16.05 12.16
C ASN A 599 25.31 -17.04 12.70
N LEU A 600 25.08 -18.13 11.97
CA LEU A 600 24.10 -19.18 12.26
C LEU A 600 24.76 -20.48 12.73
N ASP A 601 26.10 -20.54 12.80
CA ASP A 601 26.78 -21.72 13.32
C ASP A 601 26.56 -21.88 14.82
N GLY A 602 26.12 -23.07 15.24
CA GLY A 602 25.69 -23.36 16.62
C GLY A 602 24.35 -22.71 17.00
N GLN A 603 24.27 -21.38 17.00
CA GLN A 603 23.05 -20.61 17.27
C GLN A 603 23.06 -19.27 16.54
N PRO A 604 21.89 -18.66 16.25
CA PRO A 604 21.82 -17.35 15.63
C PRO A 604 22.46 -16.26 16.52
N LYS A 605 23.49 -15.59 16.00
CA LYS A 605 24.22 -14.53 16.71
C LYS A 605 24.51 -13.36 15.78
N GLU A 606 24.11 -12.15 16.18
CA GLU A 606 24.48 -10.93 15.47
C GLU A 606 26.01 -10.73 15.55
N VAL A 607 26.64 -10.51 14.40
CA VAL A 607 28.09 -10.29 14.27
C VAL A 607 28.42 -8.90 13.74
N HIS A 608 27.58 -8.31 12.89
CA HIS A 608 27.77 -6.95 12.38
C HIS A 608 26.44 -6.20 12.26
N ASP A 609 26.53 -4.87 12.37
CA ASP A 609 25.43 -3.94 12.11
C ASP A 609 25.97 -2.72 11.36
N VAL A 610 25.70 -2.68 10.06
CA VAL A 610 26.29 -1.71 9.13
C VAL A 610 25.22 -0.79 8.54
N GLU A 611 25.58 0.47 8.28
CA GLU A 611 24.73 1.35 7.49
C GLU A 611 25.02 1.15 6.00
N THR A 612 23.96 1.02 5.19
CA THR A 612 24.12 0.86 3.75
C THR A 612 24.67 2.13 3.09
N PRO A 613 25.54 2.01 2.06
CA PRO A 613 26.00 3.16 1.27
C PRO A 613 24.91 3.71 0.32
N LEU A 614 23.75 3.05 0.21
CA LEU A 614 22.62 3.51 -0.60
C LEU A 614 21.88 4.65 0.11
N LYS A 615 21.45 5.65 -0.65
CA LYS A 615 20.82 6.86 -0.09
C LYS A 615 19.33 6.65 0.22
N TYR A 616 18.68 5.78 -0.55
CA TYR A 616 17.24 5.55 -0.51
C TYR A 616 16.90 4.15 0.02
N GLN A 617 15.60 3.93 0.25
CA GLN A 617 15.03 2.70 0.81
C GLN A 617 15.60 1.44 0.14
N MET A 618 15.96 0.46 0.98
CA MET A 618 16.40 -0.86 0.55
C MET A 618 15.20 -1.70 0.08
N ARG A 619 15.39 -2.51 -0.96
CA ARG A 619 14.30 -3.32 -1.53
C ARG A 619 14.61 -4.80 -1.63
N CYS A 620 15.83 -5.16 -2.01
CA CYS A 620 16.27 -6.54 -2.19
C CYS A 620 17.71 -6.75 -1.74
N LEU A 621 18.05 -8.00 -1.43
CA LEU A 621 19.36 -8.40 -0.91
C LEU A 621 19.68 -9.84 -1.33
N ALA A 622 20.95 -10.10 -1.67
CA ALA A 622 21.44 -11.45 -1.94
C ALA A 622 22.89 -11.64 -1.47
N ILE A 623 23.17 -12.73 -0.79
CA ILE A 623 24.51 -13.12 -0.34
C ILE A 623 25.30 -13.69 -1.52
N PHE A 624 26.58 -13.36 -1.60
CA PHE A 624 27.52 -14.00 -2.52
C PHE A 624 28.63 -14.72 -1.77
N ARG A 625 29.19 -15.72 -2.46
CA ARG A 625 30.25 -16.58 -1.94
C ARG A 625 31.60 -16.22 -2.54
N ASN A 626 32.66 -16.54 -1.81
CA ASN A 626 34.01 -16.51 -2.33
C ASN A 626 34.21 -17.70 -3.26
N LYS A 627 34.66 -17.44 -4.49
CA LYS A 627 34.86 -18.45 -5.54
C LYS A 627 35.85 -19.56 -5.15
N MET A 628 36.80 -19.29 -4.25
CA MET A 628 37.86 -20.23 -3.89
C MET A 628 37.43 -21.26 -2.85
N ASN A 629 36.67 -20.85 -1.84
CA ASN A 629 36.28 -21.72 -0.71
C ASN A 629 34.76 -21.90 -0.56
N ASN A 630 33.97 -21.29 -1.45
CA ASN A 630 32.50 -21.34 -1.46
C ASN A 630 31.85 -20.85 -0.16
N GLN A 631 32.58 -20.11 0.69
CA GLN A 631 32.04 -19.52 1.92
C GLN A 631 31.34 -18.19 1.62
N PRO A 632 30.23 -17.85 2.31
CA PRO A 632 29.61 -16.53 2.20
C PRO A 632 30.62 -15.46 2.65
N CYS A 633 30.80 -14.41 1.84
CA CYS A 633 31.81 -13.38 2.12
C CYS A 633 31.32 -11.94 1.93
N GLY A 634 30.09 -11.76 1.46
CA GLY A 634 29.48 -10.46 1.26
C GLY A 634 28.08 -10.58 0.70
N PHE A 635 27.48 -9.43 0.38
CA PHE A 635 26.13 -9.34 -0.15
C PHE A 635 26.01 -8.20 -1.16
N ALA A 636 25.09 -8.37 -2.11
CA ALA A 636 24.59 -7.32 -2.96
C ALA A 636 23.26 -6.80 -2.41
N GLN A 637 23.04 -5.50 -2.52
CA GLN A 637 21.85 -4.84 -2.01
C GLN A 637 21.29 -3.88 -3.06
N GLY A 638 20.02 -4.02 -3.42
CA GLY A 638 19.31 -3.10 -4.31
C GLY A 638 18.45 -2.10 -3.53
N SER A 639 18.34 -0.88 -4.06
CA SER A 639 17.46 0.17 -3.54
C SER A 639 16.45 0.66 -4.57
N ILE A 640 15.51 1.49 -4.10
CA ILE A 640 14.50 2.12 -4.95
C ILE A 640 15.06 3.19 -5.92
N GLU A 641 16.35 3.55 -5.81
CA GLU A 641 16.99 4.61 -6.62
C GLU A 641 17.78 4.06 -7.84
N GLY A 642 17.41 2.90 -8.38
CA GLY A 642 18.10 2.31 -9.53
C GLY A 642 19.61 2.16 -9.28
N ARG A 643 19.96 1.52 -8.16
CA ARG A 643 21.33 1.36 -7.69
C ARG A 643 21.48 0.08 -6.88
N VAL A 644 22.62 -0.58 -7.06
CA VAL A 644 23.04 -1.72 -6.26
C VAL A 644 24.36 -1.41 -5.56
N ALA A 645 24.48 -1.83 -4.30
CA ALA A 645 25.72 -1.83 -3.54
C ALA A 645 26.28 -3.25 -3.45
N ILE A 646 27.59 -3.40 -3.64
CA ILE A 646 28.35 -4.62 -3.36
C ILE A 646 29.14 -4.37 -2.09
N GLN A 647 28.91 -5.21 -1.07
CA GLN A 647 29.54 -5.10 0.24
C GLN A 647 30.14 -6.43 0.66
N TYR A 648 31.45 -6.45 0.87
CA TYR A 648 32.16 -7.53 1.53
C TYR A 648 32.07 -7.33 3.04
N VAL A 649 31.91 -8.41 3.79
CA VAL A 649 31.86 -8.37 5.26
C VAL A 649 33.22 -7.96 5.83
N GLU A 650 34.28 -8.56 5.29
CA GLU A 650 35.67 -8.27 5.64
C GLU A 650 36.44 -7.89 4.36
N PRO A 651 36.32 -6.64 3.87
CA PRO A 651 37.00 -6.22 2.65
C PRO A 651 38.51 -6.15 2.87
N SER A 652 39.29 -6.66 1.89
CA SER A 652 40.76 -6.54 1.93
C SER A 652 41.22 -5.12 1.58
N ASN A 653 40.44 -4.41 0.76
CA ASN A 653 40.68 -3.02 0.39
C ASN A 653 39.38 -2.20 0.54
N SER A 654 39.49 -0.96 1.01
CA SER A 654 38.32 -0.06 1.12
C SER A 654 37.60 0.17 -0.21
N LYS A 655 38.28 -0.01 -1.34
CA LYS A 655 37.70 0.10 -2.69
C LYS A 655 36.90 -1.14 -3.13
N ASP A 656 36.96 -2.25 -2.39
CA ASP A 656 36.25 -3.49 -2.71
C ASP A 656 34.74 -3.33 -2.53
N ASN A 657 34.34 -2.46 -1.59
CA ASN A 657 32.95 -2.05 -1.42
C ASN A 657 32.64 -0.89 -2.37
N PHE A 658 31.63 -1.06 -3.22
CA PHE A 658 31.26 -0.05 -4.21
C PHE A 658 29.77 -0.09 -4.53
N THR A 659 29.29 0.94 -5.24
CA THR A 659 27.92 0.98 -5.77
C THR A 659 27.95 1.20 -7.27
N PHE A 660 26.94 0.71 -7.97
CA PHE A 660 26.75 0.97 -9.40
C PHE A 660 25.29 1.29 -9.71
N LYS A 661 25.08 2.17 -10.70
CA LYS A 661 23.76 2.55 -11.19
C LYS A 661 23.22 1.47 -12.13
N CYS A 662 21.93 1.19 -12.04
CA CYS A 662 21.20 0.23 -12.89
C CYS A 662 19.73 0.68 -13.00
N HIS A 663 18.95 0.04 -13.88
CA HIS A 663 17.50 0.29 -14.01
C HIS A 663 17.13 1.78 -14.11
N ARG A 664 17.68 2.42 -15.14
CA ARG A 664 17.51 3.84 -15.47
C ARG A 664 17.26 3.96 -16.96
N SER A 665 16.39 4.88 -17.37
CA SER A 665 16.16 5.09 -18.79
C SER A 665 17.46 5.52 -19.49
N PRO A 666 17.76 4.96 -20.68
CA PRO A 666 18.88 5.44 -21.49
C PRO A 666 18.60 6.85 -22.01
N ASP A 667 17.34 7.11 -22.38
CA ASP A 667 16.87 8.37 -22.92
C ASP A 667 16.32 9.28 -21.82
N LEU A 668 16.45 10.58 -22.05
CA LEU A 668 15.87 11.60 -21.19
C LEU A 668 14.41 11.80 -21.55
N VAL A 669 13.52 11.69 -20.57
CA VAL A 669 12.11 12.05 -20.69
C VAL A 669 11.95 13.46 -20.11
N ASN A 670 11.56 14.41 -20.95
CA ASN A 670 11.46 15.84 -20.58
C ASN A 670 12.77 16.40 -19.98
N GLY A 671 13.92 15.94 -20.46
CA GLY A 671 15.24 16.36 -19.97
C GLY A 671 15.69 15.67 -18.67
N PHE A 672 14.89 14.77 -18.11
CA PHE A 672 15.22 14.01 -16.90
C PHE A 672 15.43 12.52 -17.22
N GLN A 673 16.41 11.91 -16.56
CA GLN A 673 16.59 10.46 -16.60
C GLN A 673 15.61 9.81 -15.63
N GLU A 674 14.79 8.87 -16.10
CA GLU A 674 13.92 8.09 -15.23
C GLU A 674 14.75 7.08 -14.43
N ILE A 675 14.36 6.89 -13.17
CA ILE A 675 15.04 6.00 -12.22
C ILE A 675 14.00 5.02 -11.69
N PHE A 676 14.31 3.73 -11.77
CA PHE A 676 13.39 2.67 -11.41
C PHE A 676 13.92 1.86 -10.21
N PRO A 677 13.04 1.39 -9.31
CA PRO A 677 13.44 0.48 -8.25
C PRO A 677 14.10 -0.80 -8.76
N VAL A 678 15.11 -1.28 -8.01
CA VAL A 678 15.65 -2.64 -8.18
C VAL A 678 14.77 -3.57 -7.36
N ASN A 679 13.99 -4.42 -8.03
CA ASN A 679 13.04 -5.33 -7.40
C ASN A 679 13.71 -6.59 -6.86
N ASP A 680 14.72 -7.09 -7.57
CA ASP A 680 15.39 -8.32 -7.18
C ASP A 680 16.86 -8.32 -7.61
N VAL A 681 17.67 -9.03 -6.82
CA VAL A 681 19.06 -9.35 -7.13
C VAL A 681 19.27 -10.82 -6.80
N CYS A 682 19.88 -11.58 -7.71
CA CYS A 682 20.28 -12.96 -7.43
C CYS A 682 21.65 -13.27 -8.04
N PHE A 683 22.40 -14.17 -7.42
CA PHE A 683 23.71 -14.60 -7.91
C PHE A 683 23.60 -15.92 -8.67
N HIS A 684 24.34 -16.03 -9.76
CA HIS A 684 24.50 -17.30 -10.46
C HIS A 684 25.31 -18.27 -9.57
N PRO A 685 24.82 -19.49 -9.29
CA PRO A 685 25.37 -20.38 -8.25
C PRO A 685 26.81 -20.86 -8.51
N GLN A 686 27.26 -20.87 -9.75
CA GLN A 686 28.62 -21.28 -10.12
C GLN A 686 29.55 -20.10 -10.45
N HIS A 687 29.08 -19.17 -11.29
CA HIS A 687 29.90 -18.06 -11.79
C HIS A 687 30.06 -16.88 -10.83
N MET A 688 29.19 -16.75 -9.82
CA MET A 688 29.12 -15.61 -8.89
C MET A 688 29.01 -14.23 -9.58
N THR A 689 28.58 -14.22 -10.83
CA THR A 689 27.97 -13.07 -11.50
C THR A 689 26.55 -12.89 -10.95
N LEU A 690 25.95 -11.72 -11.17
CA LEU A 690 24.63 -11.41 -10.63
C LEU A 690 23.67 -10.93 -11.70
N VAL A 691 22.39 -11.19 -11.43
CA VAL A 691 21.26 -10.61 -12.14
C VAL A 691 20.68 -9.49 -11.27
N THR A 692 20.30 -8.39 -11.89
CA THR A 692 19.42 -7.38 -11.30
C THR A 692 18.15 -7.28 -12.14
N ALA A 693 17.00 -7.17 -11.50
CA ALA A 693 15.70 -6.96 -12.15
C ALA A 693 15.01 -5.73 -11.54
N GLY A 694 14.31 -4.96 -12.38
CA GLY A 694 13.77 -3.68 -11.96
C GLY A 694 12.40 -3.33 -12.51
N ALA A 695 11.88 -2.22 -11.98
CA ALA A 695 10.59 -1.66 -12.38
C ALA A 695 10.57 -1.09 -13.81
N ASP A 696 11.76 -0.97 -14.42
CA ASP A 696 11.91 -0.61 -15.83
C ASP A 696 11.52 -1.75 -16.80
N GLY A 697 11.13 -2.91 -16.28
CA GLY A 697 10.77 -4.07 -17.09
C GLY A 697 11.99 -4.75 -17.73
N ARG A 698 13.19 -4.54 -17.18
CA ARG A 698 14.43 -5.17 -17.67
C ARG A 698 15.11 -5.99 -16.58
N TYR A 699 15.81 -7.03 -17.02
CA TYR A 699 16.87 -7.66 -16.22
C TYR A 699 18.23 -7.34 -16.83
N SER A 700 19.28 -7.35 -15.99
CA SER A 700 20.66 -7.13 -16.42
C SER A 700 21.59 -8.10 -15.72
N PHE A 701 22.56 -8.62 -16.47
CA PHE A 701 23.61 -9.51 -15.99
C PHE A 701 24.88 -8.71 -15.77
N TRP A 702 25.55 -8.96 -14.65
CA TRP A 702 26.71 -8.20 -14.20
C TRP A 702 27.80 -9.11 -13.67
N ASP A 703 29.04 -8.70 -13.91
CA ASP A 703 30.21 -9.23 -13.24
C ASP A 703 30.69 -8.17 -12.23
N LYS A 704 30.50 -8.46 -10.93
CA LYS A 704 30.93 -7.57 -9.85
C LYS A 704 32.45 -7.52 -9.66
N ASP A 705 33.16 -8.58 -10.06
CA ASP A 705 34.61 -8.67 -9.89
C ASP A 705 35.30 -7.86 -10.99
N ALA A 706 34.82 -7.98 -12.24
CA ALA A 706 35.27 -7.17 -13.36
C ALA A 706 34.65 -5.76 -13.39
N ARG A 707 33.59 -5.53 -12.59
CA ARG A 707 32.77 -4.30 -12.55
C ARG A 707 32.17 -3.95 -13.91
N THR A 708 31.72 -4.96 -14.64
CA THR A 708 31.17 -4.82 -16.00
C THR A 708 29.75 -5.36 -16.11
N LYS A 709 28.94 -4.69 -16.91
CA LYS A 709 27.67 -5.24 -17.38
C LYS A 709 27.94 -6.28 -18.48
N LEU A 710 27.37 -7.48 -18.35
CA LEU A 710 27.49 -8.57 -19.30
C LEU A 710 26.43 -8.50 -20.40
N LYS A 711 25.17 -8.29 -20.01
CA LYS A 711 23.98 -8.28 -20.89
C LYS A 711 22.84 -7.50 -20.22
N SER A 712 21.93 -6.94 -21.02
CA SER A 712 20.63 -6.45 -20.57
C SER A 712 19.54 -7.03 -21.48
N SER A 713 18.36 -7.30 -20.92
CA SER A 713 17.20 -7.71 -21.70
C SER A 713 16.62 -6.54 -22.48
N GLU A 714 15.74 -6.85 -23.42
CA GLU A 714 14.75 -5.89 -23.92
C GLU A 714 13.76 -5.48 -22.81
N GLN A 715 13.10 -4.35 -23.01
CA GLN A 715 12.10 -3.84 -22.08
C GLN A 715 10.78 -4.59 -22.24
N HIS A 716 10.28 -5.12 -21.13
CA HIS A 716 8.94 -5.68 -21.04
C HIS A 716 7.93 -4.57 -20.73
N GLN A 717 6.65 -4.83 -21.04
CA GLN A 717 5.56 -3.90 -20.78
C GLN A 717 5.24 -3.73 -19.29
N MET A 718 5.65 -4.70 -18.46
CA MET A 718 5.45 -4.69 -17.00
C MET A 718 6.79 -4.79 -16.27
N PRO A 719 6.87 -4.29 -15.02
CA PRO A 719 7.99 -4.52 -14.13
C PRO A 719 8.38 -6.01 -14.04
N ILE A 720 9.67 -6.27 -13.87
CA ILE A 720 10.14 -7.59 -13.45
C ILE A 720 10.16 -7.60 -11.93
N THR A 721 9.30 -8.40 -11.30
CA THR A 721 9.09 -8.37 -9.84
C THR A 721 10.02 -9.31 -9.09
N LYS A 722 10.38 -10.45 -9.71
CA LYS A 722 11.22 -11.46 -9.08
C LYS A 722 12.01 -12.29 -10.08
N THR A 723 13.17 -12.77 -9.66
CA THR A 723 14.04 -13.66 -10.44
C THR A 723 14.46 -14.90 -9.65
N ALA A 724 14.79 -15.98 -10.36
CA ALA A 724 15.38 -17.18 -9.77
C ALA A 724 16.32 -17.86 -10.76
N ILE A 725 17.43 -18.42 -10.27
CA ILE A 725 18.33 -19.27 -11.06
C ILE A 725 18.34 -20.65 -10.42
N HIS A 726 18.15 -21.70 -11.23
CA HIS A 726 18.22 -23.06 -10.75
C HIS A 726 19.64 -23.39 -10.24
N GLY A 727 19.79 -24.28 -9.25
CA GLY A 727 21.08 -24.60 -8.64
C GLY A 727 22.17 -25.09 -9.61
N ALA A 728 21.77 -25.69 -10.74
CA ALA A 728 22.70 -26.07 -11.81
C ALA A 728 23.17 -24.90 -12.69
N GLY A 729 22.64 -23.68 -12.52
CA GLY A 729 23.05 -22.48 -13.25
C GLY A 729 22.56 -22.38 -14.70
N ASN A 730 21.83 -23.38 -15.21
CA ASN A 730 21.46 -23.40 -16.62
C ASN A 730 20.16 -22.66 -16.94
N ILE A 731 19.21 -22.62 -16.01
CA ILE A 731 17.87 -22.05 -16.21
C ILE A 731 17.68 -20.83 -15.32
N PHE A 732 17.29 -19.73 -15.95
CA PHE A 732 16.90 -18.47 -15.33
C PHE A 732 15.40 -18.26 -15.50
N ALA A 733 14.71 -17.98 -14.41
CA ALA A 733 13.30 -17.60 -14.37
C ALA A 733 13.16 -16.12 -13.99
N TYR A 734 12.23 -15.42 -14.63
CA TYR A 734 11.82 -14.08 -14.21
C TYR A 734 10.30 -13.93 -14.28
N ALA A 735 9.76 -13.21 -13.30
CA ALA A 735 8.34 -12.91 -13.18
C ALA A 735 8.04 -11.48 -13.62
N LEU A 736 7.00 -11.31 -14.44
CA LEU A 736 6.41 -10.01 -14.77
C LEU A 736 5.14 -9.80 -13.95
N GLY A 737 4.96 -8.59 -13.44
CA GLY A 737 3.76 -8.18 -12.70
C GLY A 737 3.88 -6.73 -12.26
N TYR A 738 2.78 -6.14 -11.80
CA TYR A 738 2.79 -4.75 -11.37
C TYR A 738 3.38 -4.61 -9.94
N ASP A 739 4.55 -3.98 -9.82
CA ASP A 739 5.34 -3.96 -8.58
C ASP A 739 4.99 -2.81 -7.61
N TRP A 740 3.85 -2.15 -7.84
CA TRP A 740 3.36 -0.99 -7.10
C TRP A 740 4.27 0.25 -7.12
N SER A 741 5.30 0.28 -7.97
CA SER A 741 6.30 1.37 -8.01
C SER A 741 5.70 2.74 -8.37
N ARG A 742 4.54 2.76 -9.03
CA ARG A 742 3.79 3.97 -9.38
C ARG A 742 2.44 4.05 -8.65
N GLY A 743 2.33 3.36 -7.50
CA GLY A 743 1.14 3.38 -6.66
C GLY A 743 -0.08 2.68 -7.26
N HIS A 744 -1.20 2.75 -6.58
CA HIS A 744 -2.42 2.06 -7.02
C HIS A 744 -2.97 2.59 -8.35
N GLU A 745 -2.65 3.83 -8.73
CA GLU A 745 -3.15 4.50 -9.95
C GLU A 745 -2.70 3.81 -11.24
N ASN A 746 -1.54 3.16 -11.19
CA ASN A 746 -0.98 2.41 -12.31
C ASN A 746 -1.24 0.90 -12.21
N ASN A 747 -2.00 0.45 -11.20
CA ASN A 747 -2.44 -0.94 -11.13
C ASN A 747 -3.63 -1.17 -12.06
N GLN A 748 -3.37 -1.69 -13.26
CA GLN A 748 -4.42 -1.95 -14.24
C GLN A 748 -5.04 -3.34 -14.03
N PRO A 749 -6.37 -3.44 -13.86
CA PRO A 749 -6.99 -4.74 -13.62
C PRO A 749 -6.99 -5.59 -14.88
N GLY A 750 -6.62 -6.87 -14.74
CA GLY A 750 -6.38 -7.78 -15.87
C GLY A 750 -4.91 -7.91 -16.27
N GLN A 751 -3.98 -7.15 -15.65
CA GLN A 751 -2.55 -7.42 -15.74
C GLN A 751 -2.18 -8.65 -14.90
N ALA A 752 -2.46 -9.83 -15.43
CA ALA A 752 -2.04 -11.07 -14.80
C ALA A 752 -0.51 -11.20 -14.79
N SER A 753 0.03 -11.81 -13.75
CA SER A 753 1.46 -12.13 -13.71
C SER A 753 1.83 -13.10 -14.81
N LYS A 754 3.08 -13.01 -15.26
CA LYS A 754 3.68 -13.99 -16.17
C LYS A 754 5.00 -14.47 -15.60
N ILE A 755 5.39 -15.69 -15.93
CA ILE A 755 6.72 -16.22 -15.63
C ILE A 755 7.32 -16.74 -16.92
N PHE A 756 8.59 -16.42 -17.15
CA PHE A 756 9.34 -16.88 -18.30
C PHE A 756 10.62 -17.57 -17.88
N LEU A 757 10.99 -18.63 -18.60
CA LEU A 757 12.23 -19.37 -18.44
C LEU A 757 13.16 -19.13 -19.62
N LEU A 758 14.44 -18.95 -19.34
CA LEU A 758 15.51 -18.77 -20.32
C LEU A 758 16.76 -19.58 -19.96
N PRO A 759 17.49 -20.13 -20.94
CA PRO A 759 18.84 -20.60 -20.70
C PRO A 759 19.74 -19.41 -20.32
N CYS A 760 20.62 -19.57 -19.34
CA CYS A 760 21.45 -18.45 -18.85
C CYS A 760 22.92 -18.77 -18.60
N GLY A 761 23.34 -20.04 -18.64
CA GLY A 761 24.70 -20.45 -18.27
C GLY A 761 25.81 -19.69 -19.02
N GLU A 762 25.73 -19.60 -20.35
CA GLU A 762 26.73 -18.87 -21.14
C GLU A 762 26.61 -17.34 -21.02
N ASP A 763 25.40 -16.80 -20.89
CA ASP A 763 25.17 -15.35 -20.79
C ASP A 763 25.67 -14.76 -19.46
N LEU A 764 25.67 -15.56 -18.40
CA LEU A 764 26.13 -15.18 -17.05
C LEU A 764 27.59 -15.56 -16.79
N LYS A 765 28.28 -16.15 -17.76
CA LYS A 765 29.70 -16.48 -17.64
C LYS A 765 30.55 -15.20 -17.71
N PRO A 766 31.52 -15.01 -16.80
CA PRO A 766 32.47 -13.90 -16.87
C PRO A 766 33.19 -13.88 -18.23
N ARG A 767 33.35 -12.68 -18.81
CA ARG A 767 34.15 -12.54 -20.04
C ARG A 767 35.63 -12.64 -19.69
N ASN A 768 36.38 -13.44 -20.46
CA ASN A 768 37.84 -13.44 -20.36
C ASN A 768 38.35 -12.02 -20.65
N LYS A 769 39.26 -11.50 -19.82
CA LYS A 769 39.98 -10.27 -20.14
C LYS A 769 40.72 -10.48 -21.46
N LYS A 770 40.34 -9.73 -22.49
CA LYS A 770 41.14 -9.59 -23.70
C LYS A 770 42.33 -8.67 -23.43
#